data_AF-A0A2H6LE29-F1
#
_entry.id   AF-A0A2H6LE29-F1
#
_cell.length_a   1.000
_cell.length_b   1.000
_cell.length_c   1.000
_cell.angle_alpha   90.00
_cell.angle_beta   90.00
_cell.angle_gamma   90.00
#
_symmetry.space_group_name_H-M   'P 1'
#
loop_
_entity.id
_entity.type
_entity.pdbx_description
1 polymer ?
#
loop_
_entity_poly.entity_id
_entity_poly.type
_entity_poly.pdbx_seq_one_letter_code
_entity_poly.pdbx_strand_id
1 'polypeptide(L)'
;MPWWTTKHLGWPRFRILPLESRRWELIRKAELEPRIEKELSGRLRIAPQEIQDMSKNPMFLGILCEDMRDGSPFPENTHSVFENYLEKRLTRDTDRLQRRFKLTPTEVRTAAEKVAFCMSIDPSLGLSPSREGIRGAMSRLGFKLKGNLDQYLNALEYLKLARSEAEIVAGDSQFFTFAHRRFQEYFATCIVLSDLNRISPRQLLTDGRWRETAVVIFQTQPPQVLAPILAEARYLLDEISSNTPGLINDPVGYVNHQAVNKNLSVPKSFPWTPGLLPLLALLQDGFISRIKELPDDIQVQAARFLLTASSKGTLADQKWSLEVAGITPQPVLLWLLRHGFASESQWLREVAYRQTARLSQIPDDIGASIREALVSLFARNRLHKEFFATHAHLSRLDQSSQYINTLRLLQWISRIDIILHIGVFICLIALLISWKFDDFYLNAIFTASIFLISHFTLQELPSSIPSSWGRTLYFQQSYTKRYYSVDSSLSFSLCIRLIFFPLLWSYFAILAAYTGQFNEPLWWFFLILFPLLYLITNFKKLLGFISNNICKYGFSYFILLLLILFIYKNKEIIFIPLILITYSIFVFCFSIFVLFIGIKSSILWMQDWIKWQKWLKMRPSPMSAQELLNLITLYHHTEFGRKLVMIIRERNSLIPTEDSEQLINELALTLEKSLFLYKRKEKIKQRQRRIFQKKPLYAVKLLLIQFKLLRQSPQNRTKERLNNNLGSQFFNVWLQQYTLKNKLRLVNLGSEFLDEIYILLEQVRARQQKF
;
A
#
# COMPACT_ATOMS: atom_id res chain seq x y z
N MET A 1 17.99 -7.86 43.26
CA MET A 1 18.72 -6.98 42.33
C MET A 1 17.84 -6.71 41.12
N PRO A 2 17.55 -5.44 40.77
CA PRO A 2 16.75 -5.13 39.60
C PRO A 2 17.61 -5.31 38.34
N TRP A 3 17.21 -6.23 37.48
CA TRP A 3 17.85 -6.46 36.19
C TRP A 3 17.60 -5.24 35.31
N TRP A 4 18.64 -4.42 35.14
CA TRP A 4 18.66 -3.37 34.14
C TRP A 4 18.48 -4.04 32.78
N THR A 5 17.27 -3.98 32.22
CA THR A 5 17.10 -4.35 30.82
C THR A 5 18.02 -3.45 29.99
N THR A 6 18.74 -4.05 29.04
CA THR A 6 19.66 -3.38 28.10
C THR A 6 19.00 -2.27 27.24
N LYS A 7 17.73 -1.94 27.52
CA LYS A 7 16.86 -1.00 26.81
C LYS A 7 17.24 0.48 26.99
N HIS A 8 18.02 0.83 28.02
CA HIS A 8 18.47 2.22 28.29
C HIS A 8 19.84 2.59 27.69
N LEU A 9 20.56 1.64 27.08
CA LEU A 9 22.00 1.82 26.78
C LEU A 9 22.33 2.55 25.45
N GLY A 10 21.36 3.06 24.68
CA GLY A 10 21.65 3.81 23.45
C GLY A 10 22.38 3.00 22.35
N TRP A 11 22.42 1.66 22.47
CA TRP A 11 23.15 0.81 21.53
C TRP A 11 22.48 0.72 20.15
N PRO A 12 23.28 0.60 19.07
CA PRO A 12 22.77 0.36 17.73
C PRO A 12 21.98 -0.95 17.68
N ARG A 13 20.74 -0.89 17.18
CA ARG A 13 19.86 -2.06 17.04
C ARG A 13 19.96 -2.61 15.62
N PHE A 14 20.34 -3.88 15.52
CA PHE A 14 20.34 -4.60 14.25
C PHE A 14 19.01 -5.33 14.08
N ARG A 15 18.34 -5.13 12.94
CA ARG A 15 17.13 -5.86 12.57
C ARG A 15 17.46 -6.83 11.44
N ILE A 16 17.20 -8.11 11.67
CA ILE A 16 17.25 -9.12 10.62
C ILE A 16 15.99 -8.93 9.76
N LEU A 17 16.19 -8.62 8.48
CA LEU A 17 15.11 -8.45 7.52
C LEU A 17 14.65 -9.81 6.97
N PRO A 18 13.35 -9.95 6.63
CA PRO A 18 12.84 -11.13 5.95
C PRO A 18 13.55 -11.38 4.61
N LEU A 19 13.60 -12.65 4.17
CA LEU A 19 14.09 -13.03 2.85
C LEU A 19 13.11 -12.58 1.76
N GLU A 20 13.29 -11.35 1.30
CA GLU A 20 12.59 -10.81 0.12
C GLU A 20 13.34 -11.19 -1.17
N SER A 21 14.43 -10.48 -1.49
CA SER A 21 15.22 -10.72 -2.70
C SER A 21 16.14 -11.94 -2.59
N ARG A 22 16.69 -12.20 -1.39
CA ARG A 22 17.65 -13.29 -1.13
C ARG A 22 17.02 -14.68 -1.05
N ARG A 23 15.70 -14.79 -1.06
CA ARG A 23 14.97 -16.06 -1.06
C ARG A 23 15.41 -16.97 -2.20
N TRP A 24 15.48 -16.41 -3.41
CA TRP A 24 15.87 -17.14 -4.62
C TRP A 24 17.34 -17.53 -4.65
N GLU A 25 18.18 -16.81 -3.91
CA GLU A 25 19.59 -17.20 -3.73
C GLU A 25 19.68 -18.42 -2.82
N LEU A 26 18.90 -18.46 -1.74
CA LEU A 26 18.88 -19.59 -0.81
C LEU A 26 18.31 -20.85 -1.46
N ILE A 27 17.25 -20.72 -2.27
CA ILE A 27 16.71 -21.84 -3.08
C ILE A 27 17.77 -22.40 -4.02
N ARG A 28 18.50 -21.54 -4.75
CA ARG A 28 19.59 -21.97 -5.63
C ARG A 28 20.74 -22.65 -4.87
N LYS A 29 21.09 -22.14 -3.69
CA LYS A 29 22.11 -22.74 -2.80
C LYS A 29 21.63 -24.04 -2.13
N ALA A 30 20.35 -24.36 -2.21
CA ALA A 30 19.83 -25.63 -1.73
C ALA A 30 20.01 -26.76 -2.75
N GLU A 31 20.73 -26.56 -3.87
CA GLU A 31 21.17 -27.64 -4.78
C GLU A 31 20.03 -28.62 -5.15
N LEU A 32 18.84 -28.07 -5.41
CA LEU A 32 17.69 -28.85 -5.85
C LEU A 32 17.87 -29.29 -7.30
N GLU A 33 17.29 -30.42 -7.67
CA GLU A 33 17.23 -30.82 -9.08
C GLU A 33 16.52 -29.71 -9.90
N PRO A 34 17.00 -29.36 -11.12
CA PRO A 34 16.47 -28.21 -11.88
C PRO A 34 14.95 -28.22 -12.09
N ARG A 35 14.35 -29.41 -12.20
CA ARG A 35 12.89 -29.58 -12.31
C ARG A 35 12.18 -29.16 -11.02
N ILE A 36 12.68 -29.63 -9.87
CA ILE A 36 12.15 -29.33 -8.54
C ILE A 36 12.39 -27.86 -8.18
N GLU A 37 13.55 -27.30 -8.50
CA GLU A 37 13.84 -25.88 -8.30
C GLU A 37 12.84 -24.99 -9.07
N LYS A 38 12.57 -25.35 -10.34
CA LYS A 38 11.61 -24.64 -11.18
C LYS A 38 10.18 -24.79 -10.65
N GLU A 39 9.81 -25.98 -10.18
CA GLU A 39 8.51 -26.23 -9.56
C GLU A 39 8.33 -25.46 -8.26
N LEU A 40 9.27 -25.54 -7.32
CA LEU A 40 9.29 -24.76 -6.08
C LEU A 40 9.20 -23.27 -6.41
N SER A 41 9.99 -22.78 -7.36
CA SER A 41 10.01 -21.36 -7.70
C SER A 41 8.73 -20.88 -8.37
N GLY A 42 8.09 -21.73 -9.17
CA GLY A 42 6.80 -21.46 -9.78
C GLY A 42 5.67 -21.47 -8.74
N ARG A 43 5.56 -22.58 -7.99
CA ARG A 43 4.48 -22.80 -7.02
C ARG A 43 4.58 -21.90 -5.81
N LEU A 44 5.78 -21.59 -5.30
CA LEU A 44 5.95 -20.69 -4.17
C LEU A 44 5.43 -19.27 -4.46
N ARG A 45 5.40 -18.84 -5.73
CA ARG A 45 4.82 -17.54 -6.12
C ARG A 45 3.29 -17.52 -6.07
N ILE A 46 2.66 -18.68 -6.25
CA ILE A 46 1.19 -18.83 -6.27
C ILE A 46 0.64 -19.48 -5.00
N ALA A 47 1.51 -19.96 -4.12
CA ALA A 47 1.16 -20.63 -2.86
C ALA A 47 0.28 -19.76 -1.94
N PRO A 48 -0.47 -20.35 -1.00
CA PRO A 48 -1.17 -19.62 0.06
C PRO A 48 -0.28 -18.59 0.77
N GLN A 49 -0.88 -17.48 1.20
CA GLN A 49 -0.15 -16.34 1.79
C GLN A 49 0.73 -16.76 2.98
N GLU A 50 0.22 -17.68 3.78
CA GLU A 50 0.91 -18.23 4.95
C GLU A 50 2.24 -18.92 4.59
N ILE A 51 2.27 -19.77 3.56
CA ILE A 51 3.49 -20.43 3.08
C ILE A 51 4.48 -19.39 2.52
N GLN A 52 3.99 -18.38 1.79
CA GLN A 52 4.84 -17.34 1.25
C GLN A 52 5.49 -16.48 2.33
N ASP A 53 4.73 -16.15 3.38
CA ASP A 53 5.21 -15.39 4.52
C ASP A 53 6.14 -16.22 5.39
N MET A 54 5.85 -17.50 5.62
CA MET A 54 6.77 -18.40 6.33
C MET A 54 8.07 -18.62 5.56
N SER A 55 8.04 -18.69 4.22
CA SER A 55 9.26 -18.77 3.40
C SER A 55 10.12 -17.50 3.39
N LYS A 56 9.67 -16.41 4.03
CA LYS A 56 10.53 -15.26 4.36
C LYS A 56 11.51 -15.59 5.49
N ASN A 57 11.22 -16.62 6.28
CA ASN A 57 12.11 -17.13 7.31
C ASN A 57 13.09 -18.14 6.66
N PRO A 58 14.42 -17.95 6.79
CA PRO A 58 15.42 -18.86 6.24
C PRO A 58 15.27 -20.30 6.72
N MET A 59 14.87 -20.50 7.97
CA MET A 59 14.70 -21.83 8.55
C MET A 59 13.55 -22.58 7.88
N PHE A 60 12.37 -21.98 7.75
CA PHE A 60 11.24 -22.61 7.08
C PHE A 60 11.52 -22.85 5.59
N LEU A 61 12.14 -21.90 4.90
CA LEU A 61 12.51 -22.09 3.50
C LEU A 61 13.51 -23.24 3.32
N GLY A 62 14.47 -23.38 4.22
CA GLY A 62 15.41 -24.51 4.23
C GLY A 62 14.69 -25.84 4.39
N ILE A 63 13.75 -25.93 5.34
CA ILE A 63 12.92 -27.13 5.56
C ILE A 63 12.08 -27.45 4.32
N LEU A 64 11.45 -26.45 3.69
CA LEU A 64 10.67 -26.65 2.48
C LEU A 64 11.51 -27.17 1.31
N CYS A 65 12.73 -26.62 1.13
CA CYS A 65 13.66 -27.12 0.13
C CYS A 65 14.08 -28.57 0.41
N GLU A 66 14.38 -28.91 1.66
CA GLU A 66 14.71 -30.29 2.08
C GLU A 66 13.54 -31.24 1.79
N ASP A 67 12.31 -30.87 2.17
CA ASP A 67 11.14 -31.71 1.95
C ASP A 67 10.86 -31.98 0.46
N MET A 68 10.94 -30.95 -0.38
CA MET A 68 10.77 -31.12 -1.83
C MET A 68 11.94 -31.88 -2.49
N ARG A 69 13.17 -31.75 -1.97
CA ARG A 69 14.33 -32.52 -2.46
C ARG A 69 14.11 -34.02 -2.29
N ASP A 70 13.44 -34.41 -1.21
CA ASP A 70 13.12 -35.81 -0.92
C ASP A 70 11.94 -36.36 -1.74
N GLY A 71 11.41 -35.58 -2.70
CA GLY A 71 10.34 -35.99 -3.60
C GLY A 71 8.92 -35.70 -3.11
N SER A 72 8.76 -34.98 -1.99
CA SER A 72 7.45 -34.53 -1.53
C SER A 72 6.84 -33.54 -2.54
N PRO A 73 5.53 -33.63 -2.83
CA PRO A 73 4.86 -32.61 -3.64
C PRO A 73 4.86 -31.27 -2.91
N PHE A 74 4.60 -30.19 -3.65
CA PHE A 74 4.48 -28.87 -3.02
C PHE A 74 3.35 -28.87 -1.97
N PRO A 75 3.62 -28.37 -0.75
CA PRO A 75 2.71 -28.50 0.39
C PRO A 75 1.44 -27.67 0.26
N GLU A 76 0.36 -28.17 0.87
CA GLU A 76 -0.94 -27.47 0.93
C GLU A 76 -0.97 -26.38 2.01
N ASN A 77 -0.30 -26.61 3.15
CA ASN A 77 -0.24 -25.69 4.28
C ASN A 77 1.13 -25.72 4.99
N THR A 78 1.38 -24.81 5.93
CA THR A 78 2.66 -24.75 6.65
C THR A 78 2.83 -25.92 7.62
N HIS A 79 1.73 -26.42 8.18
CA HIS A 79 1.71 -27.54 9.11
C HIS A 79 2.26 -28.83 8.47
N SER A 80 1.87 -29.13 7.22
CA SER A 80 2.34 -30.33 6.51
C SER A 80 3.85 -30.32 6.27
N VAL A 81 4.45 -29.14 6.05
CA VAL A 81 5.92 -29.00 5.89
C VAL A 81 6.63 -29.35 7.19
N PHE A 82 6.14 -28.87 8.32
CA PHE A 82 6.71 -29.22 9.63
C PHE A 82 6.49 -30.68 9.99
N GLU A 83 5.30 -31.22 9.73
CA GLU A 83 4.97 -32.63 9.93
C GLU A 83 5.94 -33.55 9.19
N ASN A 84 6.09 -33.36 7.87
CA ASN A 84 7.01 -34.16 7.05
C ASN A 84 8.45 -34.07 7.56
N TYR A 85 8.92 -32.87 7.88
CA TYR A 85 10.29 -32.66 8.36
C TYR A 85 10.54 -33.30 9.72
N LEU A 86 9.63 -33.12 10.67
CA LEU A 86 9.79 -33.64 12.02
C LEU A 86 9.66 -35.15 12.05
N GLU A 87 8.74 -35.73 11.29
CA GLU A 87 8.59 -37.17 11.17
C GLU A 87 9.85 -37.81 10.56
N LYS A 88 10.41 -37.22 9.50
CA LYS A 88 11.71 -37.65 8.94
C LYS A 88 12.83 -37.57 9.97
N ARG A 89 12.92 -36.48 10.74
CA ARG A 89 13.94 -36.31 11.77
C ARG A 89 13.83 -37.32 12.90
N LEU A 90 12.62 -37.65 13.32
CA LEU A 90 12.35 -38.63 14.37
C LEU A 90 12.65 -40.06 13.90
N THR A 91 12.31 -40.39 12.65
CA THR A 91 12.45 -41.76 12.09
C THR A 91 13.84 -42.08 11.56
N ARG A 92 14.57 -41.10 11.01
CA ARG A 92 15.92 -41.32 10.43
C ARG A 92 16.92 -41.94 11.41
N ASP A 93 16.83 -41.59 12.70
CA ASP A 93 17.76 -42.05 13.74
C ASP A 93 17.12 -43.12 14.67
N THR A 94 16.10 -43.85 14.21
CA THR A 94 15.34 -44.85 15.00
C THR A 94 16.24 -45.87 15.70
N ASP A 95 17.15 -46.52 14.97
CA ASP A 95 18.05 -47.53 15.55
C ASP A 95 18.93 -46.96 16.66
N ARG A 96 19.34 -45.69 16.51
CA ARG A 96 20.20 -44.99 17.48
C ARG A 96 19.41 -44.56 18.70
N LEU A 97 18.17 -44.10 18.52
CA LEU A 97 17.24 -43.81 19.62
C LEU A 97 17.01 -45.06 20.48
N GLN A 98 16.75 -46.20 19.83
CA GLN A 98 16.51 -47.46 20.53
C GLN A 98 17.75 -47.95 21.28
N ARG A 99 18.94 -47.89 20.66
CA ARG A 99 20.18 -48.35 21.31
C ARG A 99 20.63 -47.45 22.47
N ARG A 100 20.56 -46.12 22.30
CA ARG A 100 21.12 -45.16 23.26
C ARG A 100 20.15 -44.78 24.37
N PHE A 101 18.88 -44.55 24.03
CA PHE A 101 17.88 -44.03 24.95
C PHE A 101 16.79 -45.05 25.29
N LYS A 102 16.73 -46.18 24.56
CA LYS A 102 15.66 -47.20 24.69
C LYS A 102 14.27 -46.61 24.46
N LEU A 103 14.18 -45.67 23.53
CA LEU A 103 12.95 -44.96 23.17
C LEU A 103 12.63 -45.16 21.69
N THR A 104 11.34 -45.22 21.37
CA THR A 104 10.87 -45.19 19.98
C THR A 104 10.65 -43.75 19.47
N PRO A 105 10.63 -43.51 18.15
CA PRO A 105 10.28 -42.22 17.57
C PRO A 105 8.94 -41.66 18.07
N THR A 106 7.93 -42.53 18.20
CA THR A 106 6.58 -42.17 18.65
C THR A 106 6.56 -41.73 20.12
N GLU A 107 7.35 -42.37 20.98
CA GLU A 107 7.50 -41.99 22.38
C GLU A 107 8.22 -40.64 22.52
N VAL A 108 9.27 -40.41 21.74
CA VAL A 108 9.99 -39.12 21.71
C VAL A 108 9.10 -38.00 21.20
N ARG A 109 8.32 -38.24 20.14
CA ARG A 109 7.34 -37.28 19.62
C ARG A 109 6.29 -36.92 20.66
N THR A 110 5.68 -37.93 21.29
CA THR A 110 4.68 -37.73 22.36
C THR A 110 5.26 -36.90 23.51
N ALA A 111 6.52 -37.12 23.88
CA ALA A 111 7.19 -36.33 24.90
C ALA A 111 7.42 -34.87 24.43
N ALA A 112 7.86 -34.66 23.19
CA ALA A 112 8.05 -33.33 22.61
C ALA A 112 6.75 -32.51 22.59
N GLU A 113 5.64 -33.13 22.16
CA GLU A 113 4.29 -32.56 22.15
C GLU A 113 3.85 -32.11 23.55
N LYS A 114 3.98 -32.99 24.54
CA LYS A 114 3.64 -32.68 25.94
C LYS A 114 4.51 -31.55 26.51
N VAL A 115 5.84 -31.61 26.30
CA VAL A 115 6.77 -30.59 26.79
C VAL A 115 6.50 -29.24 26.13
N ALA A 116 6.30 -29.22 24.81
CA ALA A 116 5.98 -28.00 24.07
C ALA A 116 4.66 -27.37 24.52
N PHE A 117 3.65 -28.18 24.77
CA PHE A 117 2.39 -27.71 25.32
C PHE A 117 2.58 -27.12 26.72
N CYS A 118 3.30 -27.79 27.63
CA CYS A 118 3.63 -27.26 28.96
C CYS A 118 4.30 -25.89 28.88
N MET A 119 5.33 -25.75 28.03
CA MET A 119 6.05 -24.50 27.82
C MET A 119 5.18 -23.38 27.24
N SER A 120 4.08 -23.73 26.56
CA SER A 120 3.18 -22.76 25.93
C SER A 120 2.05 -22.34 26.86
N ILE A 121 1.49 -23.28 27.62
CA ILE A 121 0.38 -23.03 28.55
C ILE A 121 0.86 -22.35 29.84
N ASP A 122 2.01 -22.75 30.39
CA ASP A 122 2.52 -22.28 31.67
C ASP A 122 3.37 -21.01 31.50
N PRO A 123 2.87 -19.84 31.92
CA PRO A 123 3.60 -18.58 31.74
C PRO A 123 4.89 -18.51 32.60
N SER A 124 5.04 -19.39 33.60
CA SER A 124 6.20 -19.37 34.52
C SER A 124 7.47 -19.99 33.92
N LEU A 125 7.36 -20.81 32.88
CA LEU A 125 8.50 -21.54 32.30
C LEU A 125 9.40 -20.68 31.40
N GLY A 126 8.86 -19.62 30.78
CA GLY A 126 9.60 -18.83 29.79
C GLY A 126 10.01 -19.64 28.55
N LEU A 127 11.01 -19.15 27.79
CA LEU A 127 11.49 -19.79 26.55
C LEU A 127 12.57 -20.86 26.79
N SER A 128 13.34 -20.73 27.86
CA SER A 128 14.43 -21.65 28.22
C SER A 128 14.25 -22.11 29.68
N PRO A 129 13.21 -22.90 29.99
CA PRO A 129 12.98 -23.40 31.35
C PRO A 129 14.06 -24.38 31.81
N SER A 130 14.20 -24.50 33.14
CA SER A 130 14.93 -25.61 33.74
C SER A 130 14.17 -26.92 33.55
N ARG A 131 14.90 -28.04 33.48
CA ARG A 131 14.29 -29.39 33.37
C ARG A 131 13.38 -29.71 34.56
N GLU A 132 13.74 -29.23 35.75
CA GLU A 132 12.90 -29.27 36.96
C GLU A 132 11.58 -28.50 36.77
N GLY A 133 11.65 -27.30 36.17
CA GLY A 133 10.46 -26.52 35.84
C GLY A 133 9.53 -27.28 34.90
N ILE A 134 10.07 -27.87 33.83
CA ILE A 134 9.27 -28.68 32.88
C ILE A 134 8.64 -29.86 33.61
N ARG A 135 9.39 -30.57 34.45
CA ARG A 135 8.88 -31.69 35.25
C ARG A 135 7.70 -31.26 36.11
N GLY A 136 7.85 -30.15 36.85
CA GLY A 136 6.79 -29.57 37.67
C GLY A 136 5.54 -29.20 36.87
N ALA A 137 5.70 -28.58 35.69
CA ALA A 137 4.59 -28.23 34.82
C ALA A 137 3.87 -29.46 34.24
N MET A 138 4.62 -30.47 33.81
CA MET A 138 4.06 -31.74 33.33
C MET A 138 3.24 -32.43 34.42
N SER A 139 3.73 -32.45 35.66
CA SER A 139 2.99 -33.00 36.80
C SER A 139 1.71 -32.22 37.09
N ARG A 140 1.75 -30.88 37.08
CA ARG A 140 0.55 -30.03 37.27
C ARG A 140 -0.52 -30.26 36.20
N LEU A 141 -0.10 -30.47 34.95
CA LEU A 141 -0.98 -30.69 33.81
C LEU A 141 -1.40 -32.16 33.60
N GLY A 142 -0.95 -33.04 34.50
CA GLY A 142 -1.31 -34.47 34.48
C GLY A 142 -0.66 -35.27 33.36
N PHE A 143 0.41 -34.78 32.74
CA PHE A 143 1.12 -35.53 31.70
C PHE A 143 2.03 -36.59 32.32
N LYS A 144 1.76 -37.85 31.98
CA LYS A 144 2.62 -38.98 32.33
C LYS A 144 3.42 -39.45 31.10
N LEU A 145 4.68 -39.83 31.35
CA LEU A 145 5.57 -40.49 30.40
C LEU A 145 5.90 -41.89 30.94
N LYS A 146 6.19 -42.85 30.05
CA LYS A 146 6.54 -44.23 30.43
C LYS A 146 7.98 -44.37 30.98
N GLY A 147 8.81 -43.34 30.83
CA GLY A 147 10.21 -43.32 31.28
C GLY A 147 10.62 -42.00 31.95
N ASN A 148 11.92 -41.83 32.18
CA ASN A 148 12.46 -40.62 32.80
C ASN A 148 12.44 -39.45 31.79
N LEU A 149 11.86 -38.30 32.19
CA LEU A 149 11.81 -37.07 31.38
C LEU A 149 13.19 -36.69 30.81
N ASP A 150 14.25 -36.82 31.61
CA ASP A 150 15.60 -36.44 31.18
C ASP A 150 16.09 -37.26 29.98
N GLN A 151 15.67 -38.53 29.86
CA GLN A 151 16.00 -39.37 28.70
C GLN A 151 15.35 -38.82 27.43
N TYR A 152 14.10 -38.36 27.51
CA TYR A 152 13.40 -37.75 26.38
C TYR A 152 14.02 -36.41 25.99
N LEU A 153 14.34 -35.55 26.96
CA LEU A 153 14.96 -34.25 26.68
C LEU A 153 16.35 -34.42 26.04
N ASN A 154 17.15 -35.37 26.53
CA ASN A 154 18.44 -35.73 25.93
C ASN A 154 18.28 -36.30 24.51
N ALA A 155 17.24 -37.09 24.26
CA ALA A 155 16.95 -37.60 22.92
C ALA A 155 16.57 -36.46 21.95
N LEU A 156 15.77 -35.48 22.38
CA LEU A 156 15.40 -34.31 21.58
C LEU A 156 16.61 -33.41 21.26
N GLU A 157 17.52 -33.23 22.22
CA GLU A 157 18.78 -32.54 21.99
C GLU A 157 19.67 -33.29 21.00
N TYR A 158 19.75 -34.62 21.13
CA TYR A 158 20.51 -35.47 20.22
C TYR A 158 19.99 -35.40 18.78
N LEU A 159 18.67 -35.40 18.59
CA LEU A 159 18.01 -35.27 17.29
C LEU A 159 18.11 -33.84 16.71
N LYS A 160 18.69 -32.89 17.46
CA LYS A 160 18.76 -31.46 17.14
C LYS A 160 17.39 -30.78 17.00
N LEU A 161 16.38 -31.33 17.67
CA LEU A 161 15.06 -30.71 17.82
C LEU A 161 15.01 -29.78 19.04
N ALA A 162 15.95 -29.96 19.98
CA ALA A 162 16.17 -29.11 21.14
C ALA A 162 17.65 -28.77 21.33
N ARG A 163 17.94 -27.85 22.25
CA ARG A 163 19.29 -27.46 22.70
C ARG A 163 19.28 -27.11 24.19
N SER A 164 20.44 -27.22 24.82
CA SER A 164 20.71 -26.73 26.17
C SER A 164 21.42 -25.37 26.11
N GLU A 165 20.96 -24.39 26.88
CA GLU A 165 21.55 -23.04 26.98
C GLU A 165 22.40 -22.92 28.26
N ALA A 166 23.54 -23.62 28.36
CA ALA A 166 24.62 -23.30 29.30
C ALA A 166 25.88 -24.15 29.04
N GLU A 167 27.06 -23.54 29.19
CA GLU A 167 28.28 -24.26 29.54
C GLU A 167 28.07 -24.89 30.92
N ILE A 168 28.30 -26.20 31.03
CA ILE A 168 28.05 -26.97 32.25
C ILE A 168 29.03 -26.50 33.33
N VAL A 169 28.64 -25.53 34.15
CA VAL A 169 29.26 -25.32 35.46
C VAL A 169 28.65 -26.34 36.40
N ALA A 170 29.49 -27.16 37.03
CA ALA A 170 29.05 -28.22 37.95
C ALA A 170 28.24 -27.60 39.11
N GLY A 171 26.92 -27.84 39.13
CA GLY A 171 26.00 -27.36 40.16
C GLY A 171 24.78 -26.60 39.65
N ASP A 172 24.78 -26.11 38.40
CA ASP A 172 23.64 -25.36 37.85
C ASP A 172 22.55 -26.27 37.23
N SER A 173 21.29 -25.81 37.33
CA SER A 173 20.13 -26.51 36.76
C SER A 173 20.24 -26.59 35.24
N GLN A 174 20.12 -27.79 34.67
CA GLN A 174 20.09 -27.97 33.22
C GLN A 174 18.87 -27.26 32.61
N PHE A 175 19.10 -26.45 31.59
CA PHE A 175 18.08 -25.74 30.83
C PHE A 175 17.73 -26.47 29.54
N PHE A 176 16.50 -26.29 29.08
CA PHE A 176 16.01 -26.89 27.85
C PHE A 176 15.25 -25.84 27.03
N THR A 177 15.55 -25.76 25.74
CA THR A 177 14.73 -25.03 24.77
C THR A 177 14.66 -25.82 23.47
N PHE A 178 13.54 -25.70 22.76
CA PHE A 178 13.48 -26.18 21.39
C PHE A 178 14.51 -25.46 20.51
N ALA A 179 15.05 -26.16 19.51
CA ALA A 179 16.04 -25.60 18.60
C ALA A 179 15.49 -24.39 17.82
N HIS A 180 14.17 -24.35 17.66
CA HIS A 180 13.46 -23.20 17.12
C HIS A 180 12.06 -23.09 17.71
N ARG A 181 11.60 -21.85 17.97
CA ARG A 181 10.26 -21.55 18.51
C ARG A 181 9.11 -22.16 17.69
N ARG A 182 9.28 -22.25 16.36
CA ARG A 182 8.26 -22.87 15.48
C ARG A 182 8.05 -24.36 15.73
N PHE A 183 9.08 -25.09 16.19
CA PHE A 183 8.90 -26.50 16.58
C PHE A 183 8.08 -26.62 17.86
N GLN A 184 8.31 -25.75 18.83
CA GLN A 184 7.48 -25.68 20.04
C GLN A 184 6.01 -25.38 19.67
N GLU A 185 5.75 -24.36 18.87
CA GLU A 185 4.39 -23.98 18.45
C GLU A 185 3.69 -25.11 17.68
N TYR A 186 4.42 -25.80 16.80
CA TYR A 186 3.94 -26.97 16.08
C TYR A 186 3.55 -28.11 17.04
N PHE A 187 4.47 -28.54 17.91
CA PHE A 187 4.24 -29.65 18.83
C PHE A 187 3.12 -29.36 19.84
N ALA A 188 3.02 -28.11 20.31
CA ALA A 188 1.91 -27.67 21.15
C ALA A 188 0.57 -27.72 20.39
N THR A 189 0.57 -27.35 19.10
CA THR A 189 -0.61 -27.43 18.23
C THR A 189 -1.09 -28.88 18.06
N CYS A 190 -0.20 -29.86 17.93
CA CYS A 190 -0.57 -31.29 17.84
C CYS A 190 -1.35 -31.78 19.07
N ILE A 191 -0.97 -31.34 20.29
CA ILE A 191 -1.74 -31.66 21.51
C ILE A 191 -3.16 -31.08 21.44
N VAL A 192 -3.30 -29.83 21.01
CA VAL A 192 -4.62 -29.18 20.93
C VAL A 192 -5.48 -29.81 19.83
N LEU A 193 -4.90 -30.20 18.69
CA LEU A 193 -5.61 -30.88 17.62
C LEU A 193 -6.11 -32.28 18.02
N SER A 194 -5.36 -32.98 18.88
CA SER A 194 -5.76 -34.31 19.38
C SER A 194 -6.79 -34.24 20.51
N ASP A 195 -6.78 -33.18 21.32
CA ASP A 195 -7.73 -32.95 22.41
C ASP A 195 -8.06 -31.45 22.52
N LEU A 196 -9.11 -31.04 21.81
CA LEU A 196 -9.52 -29.63 21.73
C LEU A 196 -10.04 -29.07 23.06
N ASN A 197 -10.41 -29.93 24.01
CA ASN A 197 -10.89 -29.50 25.32
C ASN A 197 -9.75 -29.05 26.24
N ARG A 198 -8.48 -29.22 25.83
CA ARG A 198 -7.31 -28.75 26.58
C ARG A 198 -7.21 -27.24 26.71
N ILE A 199 -7.75 -26.52 25.73
CA ILE A 199 -7.79 -25.06 25.70
C ILE A 199 -9.24 -24.67 25.51
N SER A 200 -9.75 -23.79 26.37
CA SER A 200 -11.13 -23.31 26.19
C SER A 200 -11.28 -22.55 24.87
N PRO A 201 -12.44 -22.62 24.20
CA PRO A 201 -12.71 -21.83 23.01
C PRO A 201 -12.40 -20.34 23.18
N ARG A 202 -12.71 -19.78 24.36
CA ARG A 202 -12.41 -18.38 24.68
C ARG A 202 -10.91 -18.11 24.66
N GLN A 203 -10.13 -18.95 25.36
CA GLN A 203 -8.68 -18.80 25.40
C GLN A 203 -8.05 -18.95 24.00
N LEU A 204 -8.55 -19.90 23.20
CA LEU A 204 -8.11 -20.12 21.82
C LEU A 204 -8.30 -18.88 20.94
N LEU A 205 -9.38 -18.13 21.15
CA LEU A 205 -9.74 -16.94 20.38
C LEU A 205 -9.10 -15.64 20.88
N THR A 206 -8.83 -15.53 22.19
CA THR A 206 -8.38 -14.27 22.81
C THR A 206 -6.90 -14.23 23.15
N ASP A 207 -6.26 -15.38 23.38
CA ASP A 207 -4.86 -15.44 23.79
C ASP A 207 -3.94 -15.58 22.57
N GLY A 208 -3.10 -14.56 22.36
CA GLY A 208 -2.18 -14.50 21.21
C GLY A 208 -1.18 -15.65 21.13
N ARG A 209 -0.95 -16.41 22.22
CA ARG A 209 -0.11 -17.62 22.21
C ARG A 209 -0.72 -18.72 21.33
N TRP A 210 -2.04 -18.81 21.28
CA TRP A 210 -2.77 -19.86 20.57
C TRP A 210 -3.28 -19.41 19.20
N ARG A 211 -2.95 -18.20 18.76
CA ARG A 211 -3.41 -17.64 17.49
C ARG A 211 -3.14 -18.57 16.31
N GLU A 212 -1.90 -19.04 16.16
CA GLU A 212 -1.53 -19.92 15.02
C GLU A 212 -2.23 -21.28 15.14
N THR A 213 -2.33 -21.84 16.35
CA THR A 213 -3.10 -23.06 16.62
C THR A 213 -4.57 -22.90 16.22
N ALA A 214 -5.20 -21.76 16.53
CA ALA A 214 -6.58 -21.46 16.15
C ALA A 214 -6.73 -21.34 14.62
N VAL A 215 -5.78 -20.70 13.93
CA VAL A 215 -5.76 -20.64 12.46
C VAL A 215 -5.69 -22.05 11.86
N VAL A 216 -4.77 -22.89 12.36
CA VAL A 216 -4.63 -24.28 11.89
C VAL A 216 -5.91 -25.07 12.13
N ILE A 217 -6.57 -24.90 13.28
CA ILE A 217 -7.86 -25.54 13.58
C ILE A 217 -8.91 -25.13 12.55
N PHE A 218 -9.08 -23.83 12.29
CA PHE A 218 -10.06 -23.34 11.30
C PHE A 218 -9.79 -23.88 9.88
N GLN A 219 -8.52 -23.96 9.49
CA GLN A 219 -8.13 -24.42 8.15
C GLN A 219 -8.24 -25.94 7.96
N THR A 220 -8.02 -26.75 9.01
CA THR A 220 -7.86 -28.21 8.89
C THR A 220 -9.01 -29.02 9.45
N GLN A 221 -9.73 -28.52 10.46
CA GLN A 221 -10.77 -29.28 11.14
C GLN A 221 -12.12 -29.22 10.41
N PRO A 222 -12.97 -30.25 10.55
CA PRO A 222 -14.29 -30.28 9.93
C PRO A 222 -15.29 -29.35 10.66
N PRO A 223 -16.36 -28.89 9.99
CA PRO A 223 -17.30 -27.90 10.54
C PRO A 223 -17.91 -28.27 11.91
N GLN A 224 -18.14 -29.55 12.17
CA GLN A 224 -18.71 -30.05 13.42
C GLN A 224 -17.80 -29.73 14.62
N VAL A 225 -16.49 -29.78 14.40
CA VAL A 225 -15.48 -29.48 15.42
C VAL A 225 -15.35 -27.97 15.65
N LEU A 226 -15.62 -27.16 14.62
CA LEU A 226 -15.56 -25.70 14.70
C LEU A 226 -16.77 -25.09 15.42
N ALA A 227 -17.90 -25.79 15.46
CA ALA A 227 -19.16 -25.30 16.04
C ALA A 227 -19.02 -24.68 17.45
N PRO A 228 -18.39 -25.33 18.46
CA PRO A 228 -18.21 -24.72 19.79
C PRO A 228 -17.30 -23.48 19.78
N ILE A 229 -16.29 -23.45 18.90
CA ILE A 229 -15.38 -22.31 18.77
C ILE A 229 -16.11 -21.12 18.13
N LEU A 230 -16.90 -21.37 17.09
CA LEU A 230 -17.70 -20.35 16.42
C LEU A 230 -18.83 -19.82 17.32
N ALA A 231 -19.41 -20.66 18.17
CA ALA A 231 -20.39 -20.23 19.17
C ALA A 231 -19.76 -19.24 20.17
N GLU A 232 -18.53 -19.50 20.65
CA GLU A 232 -17.81 -18.56 21.51
C GLU A 232 -17.43 -17.28 20.76
N ALA A 233 -16.99 -17.38 19.49
CA ALA A 233 -16.69 -16.20 18.67
C ALA A 233 -17.92 -15.29 18.51
N ARG A 234 -19.11 -15.89 18.30
CA ARG A 234 -20.39 -15.16 18.28
C ARG A 234 -20.66 -14.47 19.61
N TYR A 235 -20.54 -15.19 20.73
CA TYR A 235 -20.73 -14.63 22.07
C TYR A 235 -19.81 -13.43 22.33
N LEU A 236 -18.51 -13.53 22.00
CA LEU A 236 -17.55 -12.43 22.14
C LEU A 236 -17.91 -11.21 21.28
N LEU A 237 -18.35 -11.43 20.03
CA LEU A 237 -18.78 -10.33 19.16
C LEU A 237 -20.05 -9.65 19.69
N ASP A 238 -21.01 -10.41 20.22
CA ASP A 238 -22.24 -9.88 20.81
C ASP A 238 -21.96 -9.09 22.10
N GLU A 239 -21.07 -9.60 22.95
CA GLU A 239 -20.56 -8.92 24.16
C GLU A 239 -19.95 -7.56 23.80
N ILE A 240 -19.07 -7.53 22.78
CA ILE A 240 -18.43 -6.30 22.31
C ILE A 240 -19.45 -5.35 21.65
N SER A 241 -20.40 -5.89 20.89
CA SER A 241 -21.42 -5.13 20.16
C SER A 241 -22.33 -4.37 21.13
N SER A 242 -22.74 -5.03 22.22
CA SER A 242 -23.56 -4.45 23.29
C SER A 242 -22.88 -3.27 23.99
N ASN A 243 -21.56 -3.30 24.09
CA ASN A 243 -20.75 -2.24 24.70
C ASN A 243 -20.35 -1.12 23.72
N THR A 244 -20.67 -1.25 22.44
CA THR A 244 -20.24 -0.30 21.40
C THR A 244 -21.45 0.48 20.84
N PRO A 245 -21.72 1.71 21.31
CA PRO A 245 -22.88 2.46 20.87
C PRO A 245 -22.74 2.98 19.42
N GLY A 246 -23.87 3.08 18.72
CA GLY A 246 -23.93 3.74 17.42
C GLY A 246 -23.45 2.91 16.22
N LEU A 247 -23.34 1.59 16.39
CA LEU A 247 -23.14 0.64 15.31
C LEU A 247 -24.28 0.70 14.29
N ILE A 248 -23.96 0.44 13.02
CA ILE A 248 -24.96 0.23 11.98
C ILE A 248 -25.70 -1.07 12.28
N ASN A 249 -27.03 -1.06 12.29
CA ASN A 249 -27.84 -2.23 12.64
C ASN A 249 -28.02 -3.19 11.46
N ASP A 250 -28.29 -2.66 10.27
CA ASP A 250 -28.42 -3.42 9.03
C ASP A 250 -27.27 -3.06 8.07
N PRO A 251 -26.15 -3.81 8.12
CA PRO A 251 -24.99 -3.50 7.29
C PRO A 251 -25.25 -3.75 5.79
N VAL A 252 -26.06 -4.75 5.44
CA VAL A 252 -26.35 -5.11 4.04
C VAL A 252 -27.33 -4.10 3.42
N GLY A 253 -28.39 -3.72 4.14
CA GLY A 253 -29.29 -2.66 3.70
C GLY A 253 -28.59 -1.30 3.61
N TYR A 254 -27.67 -1.00 4.52
CA TYR A 254 -26.88 0.25 4.49
C TYR A 254 -26.12 0.44 3.18
N VAL A 255 -25.55 -0.63 2.61
CA VAL A 255 -24.80 -0.56 1.34
C VAL A 255 -25.70 -0.66 0.10
N ASN A 256 -26.86 -1.33 0.20
CA ASN A 256 -27.81 -1.50 -0.90
C ASN A 256 -28.65 -0.24 -1.17
N HIS A 257 -29.05 0.47 -0.11
CA HIS A 257 -29.59 1.81 -0.29
C HIS A 257 -28.44 2.69 -0.77
N GLN A 258 -28.55 3.24 -1.99
CA GLN A 258 -27.63 4.24 -2.54
C GLN A 258 -27.65 5.55 -1.71
N ALA A 259 -27.30 5.48 -0.42
CA ALA A 259 -27.05 6.61 0.45
C ALA A 259 -25.66 7.20 0.15
N VAL A 260 -25.35 7.34 -1.15
CA VAL A 260 -24.27 8.20 -1.62
C VAL A 260 -24.69 9.62 -1.22
N ASN A 261 -24.06 10.15 -0.17
CA ASN A 261 -24.18 11.52 0.36
C ASN A 261 -25.13 11.78 1.55
N LYS A 262 -25.48 10.83 2.43
CA LYS A 262 -26.07 11.24 3.72
C LYS A 262 -24.97 11.85 4.60
N ASN A 263 -25.11 13.16 4.85
CA ASN A 263 -24.36 14.00 5.78
C ASN A 263 -23.07 13.38 6.33
N LEU A 264 -21.96 13.50 5.58
CA LEU A 264 -20.64 13.17 6.10
C LEU A 264 -20.42 13.99 7.38
N SER A 265 -20.41 13.32 8.52
CA SER A 265 -19.96 13.87 9.79
C SER A 265 -18.46 14.09 9.75
N VAL A 266 -17.97 14.99 10.59
CA VAL A 266 -16.52 15.08 10.81
C VAL A 266 -16.05 13.72 11.33
N PRO A 267 -14.97 13.13 10.77
CA PRO A 267 -14.40 11.90 11.26
C PRO A 267 -14.12 11.97 12.76
N LYS A 268 -14.44 10.90 13.49
CA LYS A 268 -14.13 10.73 14.90
C LYS A 268 -13.45 9.38 15.09
N SER A 269 -12.53 9.27 16.04
CA SER A 269 -11.92 7.97 16.36
C SER A 269 -13.00 6.94 16.68
N PHE A 270 -12.94 5.79 16.04
CA PHE A 270 -13.79 4.65 16.37
C PHE A 270 -13.26 3.98 17.66
N PRO A 271 -14.13 3.64 18.63
CA PRO A 271 -13.70 2.98 19.86
C PRO A 271 -13.47 1.49 19.59
N TRP A 272 -12.26 1.13 19.17
CA TRP A 272 -11.88 -0.28 19.01
C TRP A 272 -11.76 -0.95 20.38
N THR A 273 -12.79 -1.68 20.78
CA THR A 273 -12.78 -2.49 22.01
C THR A 273 -11.60 -3.48 21.98
N PRO A 274 -10.84 -3.61 23.09
CA PRO A 274 -9.72 -4.56 23.16
C PRO A 274 -10.14 -5.97 22.74
N GLY A 275 -9.31 -6.64 21.94
CA GLY A 275 -9.58 -8.00 21.44
C GLY A 275 -10.41 -8.08 20.16
N LEU A 276 -11.17 -7.03 19.78
CA LEU A 276 -12.00 -7.04 18.56
C LEU A 276 -11.17 -7.24 17.29
N LEU A 277 -10.18 -6.38 17.05
CA LEU A 277 -9.32 -6.48 15.85
C LEU A 277 -8.57 -7.82 15.76
N PRO A 278 -7.91 -8.30 16.83
CA PRO A 278 -7.31 -9.63 16.84
C PRO A 278 -8.28 -10.76 16.49
N LEU A 279 -9.50 -10.74 17.04
CA LEU A 279 -10.53 -11.74 16.75
C LEU A 279 -10.95 -11.71 15.27
N LEU A 280 -11.22 -10.52 14.71
CA LEU A 280 -11.60 -10.39 13.29
C LEU A 280 -10.46 -10.81 12.37
N ALA A 281 -9.21 -10.45 12.70
CA ALA A 281 -8.03 -10.88 11.95
C ALA A 281 -7.82 -12.41 12.01
N LEU A 282 -8.03 -13.01 13.19
CA LEU A 282 -7.94 -14.46 13.37
C LEU A 282 -8.98 -15.19 12.51
N LEU A 283 -10.24 -14.75 12.53
CA LEU A 283 -11.31 -15.32 11.70
C LEU A 283 -11.00 -15.17 10.20
N GLN A 284 -10.46 -14.02 9.77
CA GLN A 284 -10.10 -13.79 8.37
C GLN A 284 -8.98 -14.71 7.87
N ASP A 285 -7.98 -14.97 8.70
CA ASP A 285 -6.85 -15.82 8.34
C ASP A 285 -7.23 -17.31 8.44
N GLY A 286 -8.06 -17.68 9.43
CA GLY A 286 -8.59 -19.04 9.59
C GLY A 286 -9.53 -19.49 8.47
N PHE A 287 -10.36 -18.58 7.93
CA PHE A 287 -11.39 -18.90 6.92
C PHE A 287 -11.03 -18.48 5.49
N ILE A 288 -9.74 -18.24 5.19
CA ILE A 288 -9.27 -17.72 3.89
C ILE A 288 -9.80 -18.50 2.66
N SER A 289 -9.79 -19.82 2.72
CA SER A 289 -10.19 -20.72 1.62
C SER A 289 -11.62 -21.27 1.76
N ARG A 290 -12.26 -21.02 2.90
CA ARG A 290 -13.55 -21.62 3.28
C ARG A 290 -14.50 -20.61 3.92
N ILE A 291 -14.50 -19.39 3.41
CA ILE A 291 -15.36 -18.31 3.91
C ILE A 291 -16.85 -18.70 3.94
N LYS A 292 -17.29 -19.59 3.04
CA LYS A 292 -18.65 -20.13 3.01
C LYS A 292 -19.03 -20.95 4.24
N GLU A 293 -18.05 -21.45 5.00
CA GLU A 293 -18.26 -22.19 6.24
C GLU A 293 -18.36 -21.26 7.46
N LEU A 294 -18.05 -19.97 7.31
CA LEU A 294 -18.19 -18.97 8.38
C LEU A 294 -19.68 -18.56 8.50
N PRO A 295 -20.32 -18.72 9.68
CA PRO A 295 -21.73 -18.39 9.86
C PRO A 295 -22.09 -16.94 9.48
N ASP A 296 -23.21 -16.75 8.79
CA ASP A 296 -23.65 -15.46 8.27
C ASP A 296 -23.83 -14.40 9.37
N ASP A 297 -24.27 -14.80 10.56
CA ASP A 297 -24.45 -13.90 11.69
C ASP A 297 -23.10 -13.31 12.19
N ILE A 298 -22.02 -14.11 12.19
CA ILE A 298 -20.67 -13.63 12.50
C ILE A 298 -20.21 -12.64 11.43
N GLN A 299 -20.44 -12.96 10.15
CA GLN A 299 -20.12 -12.05 9.04
C GLN A 299 -20.89 -10.74 9.16
N VAL A 300 -22.18 -10.79 9.51
CA VAL A 300 -23.02 -9.60 9.73
C VAL A 300 -22.52 -8.80 10.93
N GLN A 301 -22.20 -9.41 12.07
CA GLN A 301 -21.64 -8.69 13.23
C GLN A 301 -20.31 -8.01 12.88
N ALA A 302 -19.40 -8.72 12.22
CA ALA A 302 -18.16 -8.14 11.71
C ALA A 302 -18.47 -6.92 10.81
N ALA A 303 -19.39 -7.06 9.86
CA ALA A 303 -19.79 -5.97 8.98
C ALA A 303 -20.34 -4.74 9.73
N ARG A 304 -21.04 -4.91 10.84
CA ARG A 304 -21.53 -3.77 11.67
C ARG A 304 -20.37 -2.94 12.21
N PHE A 305 -19.35 -3.58 12.78
CA PHE A 305 -18.15 -2.89 13.28
C PHE A 305 -17.40 -2.21 12.14
N LEU A 306 -17.09 -2.97 11.09
CA LEU A 306 -16.25 -2.52 9.98
C LEU A 306 -16.90 -1.39 9.18
N LEU A 307 -18.18 -1.49 8.84
CA LEU A 307 -18.88 -0.38 8.17
C LEU A 307 -18.98 0.86 9.06
N THR A 308 -19.18 0.70 10.36
CA THR A 308 -19.27 1.85 11.27
C THR A 308 -17.91 2.56 11.38
N ALA A 309 -16.84 1.80 11.57
CA ALA A 309 -15.47 2.30 11.60
C ALA A 309 -15.08 2.95 10.26
N SER A 310 -15.40 2.33 9.13
CA SER A 310 -15.08 2.87 7.81
C SER A 310 -15.90 4.14 7.48
N SER A 311 -17.17 4.19 7.86
CA SER A 311 -18.06 5.33 7.50
C SER A 311 -17.94 6.55 8.42
N LYS A 312 -17.66 6.34 9.72
CA LYS A 312 -17.63 7.40 10.74
C LYS A 312 -16.23 7.66 11.31
N GLY A 313 -15.34 6.68 11.16
CA GLY A 313 -14.00 6.66 11.73
C GLY A 313 -13.01 7.59 11.03
N THR A 314 -11.85 7.71 11.66
CA THR A 314 -10.64 8.33 11.11
C THR A 314 -10.04 7.48 9.98
N LEU A 315 -9.00 8.00 9.33
CA LEU A 315 -8.25 7.25 8.32
C LEU A 315 -7.67 5.93 8.88
N ALA A 316 -7.18 5.93 10.12
CA ALA A 316 -6.67 4.72 10.78
C ALA A 316 -7.80 3.69 10.98
N ASP A 317 -8.97 4.14 11.41
CA ASP A 317 -10.14 3.26 11.60
C ASP A 317 -10.61 2.65 10.28
N GLN A 318 -10.64 3.46 9.21
CA GLN A 318 -10.93 2.99 7.86
C GLN A 318 -9.92 1.93 7.41
N LYS A 319 -8.63 2.14 7.72
CA LYS A 319 -7.57 1.20 7.36
C LYS A 319 -7.69 -0.10 8.11
N TRP A 320 -7.78 -0.08 9.44
CA TRP A 320 -7.92 -1.30 10.24
C TRP A 320 -9.19 -2.04 9.87
N SER A 321 -10.27 -1.30 9.60
CA SER A 321 -11.51 -1.89 9.12
C SER A 321 -11.32 -2.65 7.80
N LEU A 322 -10.54 -2.08 6.88
CA LEU A 322 -10.30 -2.66 5.57
C LEU A 322 -9.36 -3.87 5.66
N GLU A 323 -8.38 -3.85 6.57
CA GLU A 323 -7.43 -4.96 6.78
C GLU A 323 -8.09 -6.29 7.20
N VAL A 324 -9.25 -6.22 7.84
CA VAL A 324 -10.02 -7.40 8.30
C VAL A 324 -11.37 -7.54 7.57
N ALA A 325 -11.55 -6.87 6.43
CA ALA A 325 -12.83 -6.85 5.70
C ALA A 325 -13.19 -8.18 5.02
N GLY A 326 -12.23 -9.10 4.86
CA GLY A 326 -12.40 -10.34 4.10
C GLY A 326 -13.41 -11.34 4.69
N ILE A 327 -13.87 -11.11 5.92
CA ILE A 327 -14.91 -11.93 6.59
C ILE A 327 -16.31 -11.32 6.51
N THR A 328 -16.48 -10.19 5.81
CA THR A 328 -17.79 -9.55 5.67
C THR A 328 -18.59 -10.13 4.51
N PRO A 329 -19.94 -9.98 4.51
CA PRO A 329 -20.74 -10.36 3.37
C PRO A 329 -20.27 -9.64 2.10
N GLN A 330 -20.33 -10.32 0.96
CA GLN A 330 -19.81 -9.83 -0.33
C GLN A 330 -20.25 -8.39 -0.69
N PRO A 331 -21.52 -7.96 -0.50
CA PRO A 331 -21.93 -6.59 -0.78
C PRO A 331 -21.19 -5.54 0.08
N VAL A 332 -20.91 -5.89 1.33
CA VAL A 332 -20.20 -5.03 2.29
C VAL A 332 -18.72 -4.96 1.95
N LEU A 333 -18.09 -6.09 1.66
CA LEU A 333 -16.69 -6.14 1.20
C LEU A 333 -16.50 -5.27 -0.05
N LEU A 334 -17.39 -5.41 -1.05
CA LEU A 334 -17.35 -4.59 -2.26
C LEU A 334 -17.50 -3.09 -1.95
N TRP A 335 -18.39 -2.72 -1.03
CA TRP A 335 -18.53 -1.32 -0.61
C TRP A 335 -17.26 -0.79 0.05
N LEU A 336 -16.66 -1.56 0.97
CA LEU A 336 -15.41 -1.20 1.65
C LEU A 336 -14.24 -1.04 0.68
N LEU A 337 -14.11 -1.97 -0.28
CA LEU A 337 -13.09 -1.90 -1.34
C LEU A 337 -13.28 -0.69 -2.24
N ARG A 338 -14.51 -0.42 -2.71
CA ARG A 338 -14.82 0.78 -3.50
C ARG A 338 -14.50 2.05 -2.73
N HIS A 339 -14.81 2.08 -1.43
CA HIS A 339 -14.48 3.21 -0.57
C HIS A 339 -12.97 3.41 -0.43
N GLY A 340 -12.22 2.33 -0.21
CA GLY A 340 -10.76 2.34 -0.13
C GLY A 340 -10.11 2.80 -1.43
N PHE A 341 -10.56 2.29 -2.58
CA PHE A 341 -10.05 2.70 -3.89
C PHE A 341 -10.40 4.14 -4.27
N ALA A 342 -11.61 4.61 -3.92
CA ALA A 342 -12.03 5.98 -4.15
C ALA A 342 -11.36 6.99 -3.20
N SER A 343 -10.62 6.53 -2.18
CA SER A 343 -9.91 7.40 -1.26
C SER A 343 -8.67 8.02 -1.92
N GLU A 344 -8.38 9.27 -1.55
CA GLU A 344 -7.12 9.93 -1.94
C GLU A 344 -5.92 9.41 -1.13
N SER A 345 -6.17 8.70 -0.03
CA SER A 345 -5.13 8.04 0.76
C SER A 345 -4.53 6.88 -0.04
N GLN A 346 -3.21 6.88 -0.20
CA GLN A 346 -2.51 5.74 -0.77
C GLN A 346 -2.57 4.55 0.19
N TRP A 347 -2.50 4.82 1.50
CA TRP A 347 -2.54 3.80 2.54
C TRP A 347 -3.81 2.92 2.43
N LEU A 348 -4.98 3.56 2.27
CA LEU A 348 -6.23 2.83 2.04
C LEU A 348 -6.28 2.11 0.70
N ARG A 349 -5.77 2.72 -0.39
CA ARG A 349 -5.74 2.10 -1.71
C ARG A 349 -4.87 0.83 -1.73
N GLU A 350 -3.74 0.83 -1.03
CA GLU A 350 -2.88 -0.34 -0.90
C GLU A 350 -3.56 -1.47 -0.12
N VAL A 351 -4.27 -1.14 0.97
CA VAL A 351 -5.01 -2.15 1.74
C VAL A 351 -6.20 -2.68 0.95
N ALA A 352 -6.96 -1.82 0.25
CA ALA A 352 -8.03 -2.22 -0.66
C ALA A 352 -7.50 -3.20 -1.72
N TYR A 353 -6.37 -2.86 -2.32
CA TYR A 353 -5.72 -3.70 -3.32
C TYR A 353 -5.38 -5.10 -2.76
N ARG A 354 -4.84 -5.22 -1.55
CA ARG A 354 -4.57 -6.54 -0.94
C ARG A 354 -5.83 -7.34 -0.65
N GLN A 355 -6.92 -6.66 -0.34
CA GLN A 355 -8.19 -7.30 -0.01
C GLN A 355 -8.97 -7.77 -1.25
N THR A 356 -8.60 -7.35 -2.47
CA THR A 356 -9.27 -7.83 -3.70
C THR A 356 -9.12 -9.33 -3.93
N ALA A 357 -8.07 -9.96 -3.38
CA ALA A 357 -7.87 -11.41 -3.44
C ALA A 357 -8.91 -12.22 -2.65
N ARG A 358 -9.75 -11.55 -1.86
CA ARG A 358 -10.86 -12.16 -1.12
C ARG A 358 -12.18 -12.15 -1.89
N LEU A 359 -12.22 -11.51 -3.06
CA LEU A 359 -13.41 -11.49 -3.91
C LEU A 359 -13.51 -12.81 -4.69
N SER A 360 -14.71 -13.39 -4.72
CA SER A 360 -15.01 -14.55 -5.58
C SER A 360 -14.98 -14.21 -7.07
N GLN A 361 -15.44 -13.01 -7.42
CA GLN A 361 -15.43 -12.44 -8.77
C GLN A 361 -15.07 -10.97 -8.66
N ILE A 362 -14.26 -10.48 -9.61
CA ILE A 362 -13.81 -9.09 -9.63
C ILE A 362 -14.72 -8.27 -10.56
N PRO A 363 -15.51 -7.34 -10.03
CA PRO A 363 -16.30 -6.44 -10.86
C PRO A 363 -15.40 -5.52 -11.70
N ASP A 364 -15.87 -5.14 -12.89
CA ASP A 364 -15.14 -4.29 -13.84
C ASP A 364 -14.61 -2.98 -13.22
N ASP A 365 -15.39 -2.38 -12.31
CA ASP A 365 -15.02 -1.13 -11.64
C ASP A 365 -13.83 -1.32 -10.67
N ILE A 366 -13.80 -2.43 -9.93
CA ILE A 366 -12.66 -2.82 -9.10
C ILE A 366 -11.46 -3.20 -9.98
N GLY A 367 -11.70 -3.89 -11.10
CA GLY A 367 -10.66 -4.21 -12.08
C GLY A 367 -9.98 -2.96 -12.63
N ALA A 368 -10.73 -1.89 -12.89
CA ALA A 368 -10.18 -0.60 -13.28
C ALA A 368 -9.33 0.03 -12.16
N SER A 369 -9.79 -0.03 -10.90
CA SER A 369 -9.03 0.46 -9.75
C SER A 369 -7.74 -0.33 -9.49
N ILE A 370 -7.74 -1.65 -9.75
CA ILE A 370 -6.54 -2.48 -9.71
C ILE A 370 -5.52 -1.99 -10.74
N ARG A 371 -5.93 -1.74 -11.98
CA ARG A 371 -5.04 -1.22 -13.04
C ARG A 371 -4.49 0.16 -12.70
N GLU A 372 -5.32 1.04 -12.17
CA GLU A 372 -4.89 2.36 -11.67
C GLU A 372 -3.84 2.23 -10.55
N ALA A 373 -4.02 1.30 -9.62
CA ALA A 373 -3.05 1.04 -8.57
C ALA A 373 -1.70 0.55 -9.15
N LEU A 374 -1.71 -0.32 -10.16
CA LEU A 374 -0.49 -0.78 -10.85
C LEU A 374 0.24 0.38 -11.56
N VAL A 375 -0.50 1.23 -12.27
CA VAL A 375 0.05 2.43 -12.92
C VAL A 375 0.63 3.39 -11.88
N SER A 376 -0.03 3.56 -10.73
CA SER A 376 0.50 4.37 -9.62
C SER A 376 1.77 3.78 -9.02
N LEU A 377 1.87 2.46 -8.86
CA LEU A 377 3.11 1.80 -8.41
C LEU A 377 4.25 1.99 -9.41
N PHE A 378 3.95 1.97 -10.72
CA PHE A 378 4.91 2.26 -11.79
C PHE A 378 5.39 3.71 -11.72
N ALA A 379 4.45 4.67 -11.66
CA ALA A 379 4.73 6.10 -11.57
C ALA A 379 5.63 6.48 -10.38
N ARG A 380 5.50 5.75 -9.26
CA ARG A 380 6.29 5.95 -8.03
C ARG A 380 7.62 5.18 -8.03
N ASN A 381 7.96 4.52 -9.14
CA ASN A 381 9.14 3.65 -9.26
C ASN A 381 9.22 2.55 -8.15
N ARG A 382 8.07 2.13 -7.61
CA ARG A 382 7.95 1.05 -6.63
C ARG A 382 7.70 -0.30 -7.29
N LEU A 383 7.10 -0.30 -8.47
CA LEU A 383 6.72 -1.53 -9.19
C LEU A 383 7.89 -2.48 -9.41
N HIS A 384 9.10 -1.98 -9.71
CA HIS A 384 10.27 -2.84 -9.89
C HIS A 384 10.72 -3.51 -8.60
N LYS A 385 10.67 -2.80 -7.47
CA LYS A 385 11.04 -3.34 -6.15
C LYS A 385 10.01 -4.37 -5.68
N GLU A 386 8.72 -4.09 -5.92
CA GLU A 386 7.60 -4.89 -5.44
C GLU A 386 7.03 -5.84 -6.51
N PHE A 387 7.76 -6.04 -7.62
CA PHE A 387 7.26 -6.77 -8.79
C PHE A 387 6.79 -8.18 -8.43
N PHE A 388 7.60 -8.93 -7.68
CA PHE A 388 7.28 -10.31 -7.33
C PHE A 388 6.08 -10.42 -6.40
N ALA A 389 5.98 -9.52 -5.40
CA ALA A 389 4.84 -9.48 -4.49
C ALA A 389 3.55 -9.09 -5.24
N THR A 390 3.65 -8.11 -6.13
CA THR A 390 2.53 -7.65 -6.97
C THR A 390 2.08 -8.76 -7.92
N HIS A 391 3.02 -9.43 -8.59
CA HIS A 391 2.72 -10.56 -9.48
C HIS A 391 2.05 -11.71 -8.74
N ALA A 392 2.57 -12.08 -7.56
CA ALA A 392 1.99 -13.14 -6.73
C ALA A 392 0.53 -12.80 -6.34
N HIS A 393 0.29 -11.56 -5.91
CA HIS A 393 -1.06 -11.08 -5.62
C HIS A 393 -2.00 -11.19 -6.82
N LEU A 394 -1.59 -10.64 -7.97
CA LEU A 394 -2.40 -10.67 -9.20
C LEU A 394 -2.67 -12.08 -9.71
N SER A 395 -1.75 -13.02 -9.50
CA SER A 395 -1.91 -14.40 -9.94
C SER A 395 -3.04 -15.17 -9.22
N ARG A 396 -3.44 -14.71 -8.04
CA ARG A 396 -4.56 -15.30 -7.27
C ARG A 396 -5.93 -14.70 -7.62
N LEU A 397 -5.95 -13.61 -8.38
CA LEU A 397 -7.17 -12.95 -8.78
C LEU A 397 -7.89 -13.74 -9.87
N ASP A 398 -9.21 -13.68 -9.88
CA ASP A 398 -9.98 -14.11 -11.03
C ASP A 398 -9.56 -13.31 -12.28
N GLN A 399 -9.49 -13.97 -13.43
CA GLN A 399 -8.96 -13.40 -14.69
C GLN A 399 -7.53 -12.81 -14.58
N SER A 400 -6.67 -13.45 -13.77
CA SER A 400 -5.30 -12.99 -13.49
C SER A 400 -4.45 -12.65 -14.73
N SER A 401 -4.67 -13.31 -15.86
CA SER A 401 -3.93 -13.08 -17.11
C SER A 401 -3.99 -11.62 -17.58
N GLN A 402 -5.14 -10.96 -17.47
CA GLN A 402 -5.32 -9.56 -17.89
C GLN A 402 -4.46 -8.61 -17.05
N TYR A 403 -4.44 -8.82 -15.73
CA TYR A 403 -3.67 -7.99 -14.81
C TYR A 403 -2.17 -8.29 -14.89
N ILE A 404 -1.79 -9.55 -15.08
CA ILE A 404 -0.39 -9.96 -15.27
C ILE A 404 0.16 -9.36 -16.57
N ASN A 405 -0.62 -9.35 -17.66
CA ASN A 405 -0.21 -8.71 -18.91
C ASN A 405 -0.02 -7.19 -18.73
N THR A 406 -0.92 -6.55 -17.97
CA THR A 406 -0.78 -5.13 -17.59
C THR A 406 0.51 -4.88 -16.80
N LEU A 407 0.80 -5.73 -15.81
CA LEU A 407 2.01 -5.66 -15.00
C LEU A 407 3.29 -5.85 -15.86
N ARG A 408 3.27 -6.81 -16.79
CA ARG A 408 4.38 -7.07 -17.73
C ARG A 408 4.61 -5.88 -18.65
N LEU A 409 3.55 -5.31 -19.22
CA LEU A 409 3.64 -4.10 -20.04
C LEU A 409 4.34 -2.99 -19.25
N LEU A 410 3.84 -2.65 -18.06
CA LEU A 410 4.44 -1.62 -17.20
C LEU A 410 5.91 -1.88 -16.87
N GLN A 411 6.30 -3.14 -16.64
CA GLN A 411 7.70 -3.49 -16.39
C GLN A 411 8.60 -3.24 -17.62
N TRP A 412 8.09 -3.47 -18.82
CA TRP A 412 8.84 -3.36 -20.06
C TRP A 412 8.81 -1.96 -20.68
N ILE A 413 7.89 -1.08 -20.28
CA ILE A 413 7.78 0.30 -20.81
C ILE A 413 9.15 0.98 -20.83
N SER A 414 9.85 1.05 -19.70
CA SER A 414 11.13 1.77 -19.64
C SER A 414 12.19 1.16 -20.56
N ARG A 415 12.24 -0.16 -20.71
CA ARG A 415 13.24 -0.83 -21.56
C ARG A 415 12.94 -0.63 -23.04
N ILE A 416 11.68 -0.80 -23.43
CA ILE A 416 11.26 -0.62 -24.82
C ILE A 416 11.39 0.85 -25.21
N ASP A 417 11.01 1.76 -24.33
CA ASP A 417 11.18 3.20 -24.52
C ASP A 417 12.66 3.54 -24.77
N ILE A 418 13.59 3.05 -23.94
CA ILE A 418 15.04 3.24 -24.16
C ILE A 418 15.49 2.67 -25.52
N ILE A 419 15.06 1.46 -25.89
CA ILE A 419 15.43 0.83 -27.17
C ILE A 419 14.90 1.66 -28.37
N LEU A 420 13.65 2.10 -28.31
CA LEU A 420 13.04 2.96 -29.34
C LEU A 420 13.78 4.29 -29.45
N HIS A 421 14.16 4.86 -28.30
CA HIS A 421 14.94 6.08 -28.24
C HIS A 421 16.32 5.86 -28.91
N ILE A 422 17.07 4.83 -28.53
CA ILE A 422 18.36 4.52 -29.16
C ILE A 422 18.22 4.31 -30.68
N GLY A 423 17.19 3.58 -31.12
CA GLY A 423 16.93 3.35 -32.54
C GLY A 423 16.65 4.64 -33.32
N VAL A 424 15.81 5.53 -32.78
CA VAL A 424 15.53 6.83 -33.39
C VAL A 424 16.78 7.71 -33.41
N PHE A 425 17.59 7.71 -32.36
CA PHE A 425 18.84 8.45 -32.31
C PHE A 425 19.84 7.99 -33.38
N ILE A 426 20.02 6.67 -33.55
CA ILE A 426 20.88 6.09 -34.60
C ILE A 426 20.34 6.46 -35.99
N CYS A 427 19.02 6.38 -36.21
CA CYS A 427 18.40 6.76 -37.47
C CYS A 427 18.61 8.25 -37.79
N LEU A 428 18.46 9.13 -36.80
CA LEU A 428 18.73 10.56 -36.96
C LEU A 428 20.20 10.84 -37.28
N ILE A 429 21.15 10.17 -36.61
CA ILE A 429 22.58 10.29 -36.94
C ILE A 429 22.83 9.85 -38.38
N ALA A 430 22.29 8.71 -38.80
CA ALA A 430 22.45 8.21 -40.16
C ALA A 430 21.89 9.19 -41.21
N LEU A 431 20.70 9.76 -40.95
CA LEU A 431 20.09 10.80 -41.79
C LEU A 431 20.96 12.07 -41.84
N LEU A 432 21.46 12.52 -40.69
CA LEU A 432 22.32 13.70 -40.60
C LEU A 432 23.66 13.51 -41.34
N ILE A 433 24.30 12.34 -41.19
CA ILE A 433 25.53 11.98 -41.92
C ILE A 433 25.27 11.95 -43.43
N SER A 434 24.14 11.37 -43.84
CA SER A 434 23.78 11.28 -45.26
C SER A 434 23.56 12.64 -45.90
N TRP A 435 23.25 13.68 -45.12
CA TRP A 435 22.83 14.99 -45.64
C TRP A 435 23.92 16.07 -45.66
N LYS A 436 25.16 15.75 -45.30
CA LYS A 436 26.33 16.66 -45.38
C LYS A 436 26.03 18.10 -44.91
N PHE A 437 25.35 18.26 -43.77
CA PHE A 437 25.12 19.59 -43.20
C PHE A 437 26.41 20.13 -42.56
N ASP A 438 26.83 21.33 -42.96
CA ASP A 438 27.98 22.02 -42.36
C ASP A 438 27.76 22.33 -40.85
N ASP A 439 26.50 22.44 -40.41
CA ASP A 439 26.09 22.65 -39.01
C ASP A 439 25.73 21.34 -38.26
N PHE A 440 26.46 20.26 -38.53
CA PHE A 440 26.22 18.94 -37.93
C PHE A 440 26.20 18.96 -36.39
N TYR A 441 27.15 19.67 -35.77
CA TYR A 441 27.35 19.65 -34.31
C TYR A 441 26.21 20.32 -33.52
N LEU A 442 25.70 21.47 -33.98
CA LEU A 442 24.63 22.19 -33.28
C LEU A 442 23.30 21.44 -33.35
N ASN A 443 22.97 20.85 -34.50
CA ASN A 443 21.75 20.06 -34.67
C ASN A 443 21.80 18.75 -33.88
N ALA A 444 22.96 18.09 -33.82
CA ALA A 444 23.17 16.88 -33.02
C ALA A 444 23.06 17.17 -31.51
N ILE A 445 23.66 18.27 -31.03
CA ILE A 445 23.53 18.68 -29.62
C ILE A 445 22.08 19.04 -29.29
N PHE A 446 21.39 19.78 -30.17
CA PHE A 446 19.99 20.16 -29.95
C PHE A 446 19.06 18.94 -29.91
N THR A 447 19.21 18.00 -30.85
CA THR A 447 18.43 16.75 -30.84
C THR A 447 18.75 15.88 -29.64
N ALA A 448 20.03 15.71 -29.26
CA ALA A 448 20.42 14.99 -28.05
C ALA A 448 19.85 15.62 -26.77
N SER A 449 19.80 16.97 -26.72
CA SER A 449 19.23 17.73 -25.60
C SER A 449 17.72 17.50 -25.49
N ILE A 450 17.00 17.56 -26.61
CA ILE A 450 15.56 17.25 -26.65
C ILE A 450 15.32 15.81 -26.22
N PHE A 451 16.17 14.88 -26.65
CA PHE A 451 16.08 13.47 -26.29
C PHE A 451 16.25 13.24 -24.78
N LEU A 452 17.29 13.83 -24.19
CA LEU A 452 17.53 13.81 -22.75
C LEU A 452 16.36 14.42 -21.97
N ILE A 453 15.89 15.60 -22.37
CA ILE A 453 14.75 16.28 -21.73
C ILE A 453 13.48 15.43 -21.86
N SER A 454 13.27 14.78 -22.99
CA SER A 454 12.09 13.95 -23.25
C SER A 454 12.07 12.67 -22.39
N HIS A 455 13.24 12.07 -22.16
CA HIS A 455 13.39 10.93 -21.26
C HIS A 455 13.16 11.33 -19.79
N PHE A 456 13.73 12.46 -19.36
CA PHE A 456 13.54 12.97 -17.99
C PHE A 456 12.10 13.43 -17.73
N THR A 457 11.44 14.04 -18.70
CA THR A 457 10.05 14.49 -18.55
C THR A 457 9.08 13.31 -18.40
N LEU A 458 9.28 12.20 -19.09
CA LEU A 458 8.45 10.99 -18.94
C LEU A 458 8.53 10.34 -17.56
N GLN A 459 9.67 10.44 -16.85
CA GLN A 459 9.80 9.93 -15.48
C GLN A 459 9.02 10.75 -14.45
N GLU A 460 8.84 12.05 -14.67
CA GLU A 460 8.14 12.98 -13.77
C GLU A 460 6.67 13.22 -14.16
N LEU A 461 6.29 12.93 -15.42
CA LEU A 461 4.95 13.16 -15.98
C LEU A 461 3.76 12.43 -15.34
N PRO A 462 3.86 11.20 -14.79
CA PRO A 462 2.65 10.45 -14.43
C PRO A 462 1.87 11.05 -13.24
N SER A 463 2.40 12.07 -12.57
CA SER A 463 1.71 12.79 -11.48
C SER A 463 0.76 13.91 -11.95
N SER A 464 0.84 14.36 -13.22
CA SER A 464 0.19 15.61 -13.63
C SER A 464 -0.25 15.64 -15.11
N ILE A 465 -1.40 15.04 -15.42
CA ILE A 465 -2.04 15.06 -16.76
C ILE A 465 -3.57 15.15 -16.57
N PRO A 466 -4.40 15.88 -17.38
CA PRO A 466 -4.15 16.59 -18.66
C PRO A 466 -4.78 18.02 -18.75
N SER A 467 -4.01 19.07 -19.09
CA SER A 467 -4.62 20.27 -19.71
C SER A 467 -3.69 21.17 -20.55
N SER A 468 -2.37 21.00 -20.53
CA SER A 468 -1.43 21.96 -21.16
C SER A 468 -0.95 21.57 -22.57
N TRP A 469 -1.12 20.32 -23.01
CA TRP A 469 -0.42 19.79 -24.19
C TRP A 469 -1.02 20.18 -25.55
N GLY A 470 -2.27 20.66 -25.59
CA GLY A 470 -2.84 21.22 -26.82
C GLY A 470 -2.10 22.47 -27.33
N ARG A 471 -1.26 23.10 -26.50
CA ARG A 471 -0.55 24.35 -26.85
C ARG A 471 0.86 24.13 -27.41
N THR A 472 1.54 23.05 -27.03
CA THR A 472 2.90 22.74 -27.52
C THR A 472 2.90 22.24 -28.96
N LEU A 473 1.88 21.46 -29.36
CA LEU A 473 1.73 21.00 -30.75
C LEU A 473 1.37 22.15 -31.72
N TYR A 474 0.64 23.17 -31.26
CA TYR A 474 0.30 24.34 -32.06
C TYR A 474 1.49 25.27 -32.31
N PHE A 475 2.45 25.32 -31.38
CA PHE A 475 3.62 26.20 -31.48
C PHE A 475 4.58 25.78 -32.62
N GLN A 476 4.58 24.49 -32.97
CA GLN A 476 5.52 23.94 -33.93
C GLN A 476 5.10 24.19 -35.40
N GLN A 477 3.78 24.27 -35.67
CA GLN A 477 3.27 24.47 -37.02
C GLN A 477 3.48 25.90 -37.54
N SER A 478 3.63 26.87 -36.63
CA SER A 478 3.87 28.27 -36.98
C SER A 478 5.34 28.60 -37.25
N TYR A 479 6.27 27.85 -36.68
CA TYR A 479 7.71 28.08 -36.87
C TYR A 479 8.26 27.47 -38.17
N THR A 480 7.75 26.31 -38.60
CA THR A 480 8.24 25.63 -39.81
C THR A 480 7.88 26.34 -41.11
N LYS A 481 6.88 27.24 -41.10
CA LYS A 481 6.38 27.90 -42.31
C LYS A 481 7.10 29.20 -42.69
N ARG A 482 8.03 29.70 -41.86
CA ARG A 482 8.58 31.07 -42.02
C ARG A 482 10.07 31.15 -42.34
N TYR A 483 10.82 30.05 -42.33
CA TYR A 483 12.29 30.12 -42.42
C TYR A 483 12.98 29.21 -43.45
N TYR A 484 12.27 28.37 -44.21
CA TYR A 484 12.92 27.45 -45.15
C TYR A 484 12.24 27.39 -46.52
N SER A 485 13.06 27.54 -47.56
CA SER A 485 12.72 27.24 -48.95
C SER A 485 12.31 25.77 -49.11
N VAL A 486 11.45 25.52 -50.08
CA VAL A 486 10.48 24.41 -50.12
C VAL A 486 11.10 23.00 -50.07
N ASP A 487 12.36 22.80 -50.49
CA ASP A 487 12.95 21.46 -50.60
C ASP A 487 13.59 20.89 -49.32
N SER A 488 14.01 21.71 -48.34
CA SER A 488 14.59 21.21 -47.07
C SER A 488 13.56 21.00 -45.95
N SER A 489 12.32 21.44 -46.17
CA SER A 489 11.26 21.48 -45.15
C SER A 489 10.65 20.11 -44.83
N LEU A 490 10.52 19.23 -45.83
CA LEU A 490 9.88 17.92 -45.69
C LEU A 490 10.72 16.98 -44.82
N SER A 491 12.01 17.08 -45.05
CA SER A 491 13.14 16.42 -44.41
C SER A 491 13.24 16.72 -42.91
N PHE A 492 13.28 18.00 -42.53
CA PHE A 492 13.28 18.41 -41.12
C PHE A 492 11.97 18.05 -40.40
N SER A 493 10.82 18.18 -41.09
CA SER A 493 9.52 17.73 -40.59
C SER A 493 9.49 16.23 -40.31
N LEU A 494 10.10 15.40 -41.17
CA LEU A 494 10.22 13.95 -40.95
C LEU A 494 11.08 13.64 -39.72
N CYS A 495 12.24 14.29 -39.55
CA CYS A 495 13.08 14.11 -38.37
C CYS A 495 12.32 14.45 -37.07
N ILE A 496 11.56 15.54 -37.04
CA ILE A 496 10.78 15.87 -35.85
C ILE A 496 9.67 14.83 -35.59
N ARG A 497 8.97 14.37 -36.63
CA ARG A 497 7.93 13.33 -36.48
C ARG A 497 8.50 12.00 -35.96
N LEU A 498 9.72 11.65 -36.37
CA LEU A 498 10.44 10.46 -35.87
C LEU A 498 10.82 10.59 -34.40
N ILE A 499 11.19 11.80 -33.92
CA ILE A 499 11.49 12.06 -32.50
C ILE A 499 10.24 11.92 -31.62
N PHE A 500 9.04 12.29 -32.11
CA PHE A 500 7.81 12.15 -31.34
C PHE A 500 7.33 10.69 -31.22
N PHE A 501 7.84 9.78 -32.06
CA PHE A 501 7.36 8.40 -32.13
C PHE A 501 7.62 7.59 -30.84
N PRO A 502 8.83 7.58 -30.25
CA PRO A 502 9.06 6.93 -28.95
C PRO A 502 8.26 7.56 -27.80
N LEU A 503 8.12 8.89 -27.80
CA LEU A 503 7.40 9.63 -26.75
C LEU A 503 5.90 9.30 -26.71
N LEU A 504 5.30 9.16 -27.89
CA LEU A 504 3.91 8.74 -28.00
C LEU A 504 3.74 7.27 -27.61
N TRP A 505 4.73 6.41 -27.92
CA TRP A 505 4.67 4.99 -27.60
C TRP A 505 4.53 4.75 -26.09
N SER A 506 5.41 5.31 -25.26
CA SER A 506 5.38 5.08 -23.80
C SER A 506 4.12 5.67 -23.16
N TYR A 507 3.68 6.84 -23.62
CA TYR A 507 2.40 7.42 -23.19
C TYR A 507 1.21 6.50 -23.51
N PHE A 508 1.14 5.98 -24.74
CA PHE A 508 0.08 5.06 -25.13
C PHE A 508 0.17 3.70 -24.44
N ALA A 509 1.38 3.23 -24.10
CA ALA A 509 1.56 2.05 -23.28
C ALA A 509 1.02 2.24 -21.86
N ILE A 510 1.21 3.41 -21.25
CA ILE A 510 0.61 3.75 -19.95
C ILE A 510 -0.93 3.79 -20.06
N LEU A 511 -1.48 4.36 -21.14
CA LEU A 511 -2.93 4.38 -21.36
C LEU A 511 -3.52 2.98 -21.63
N ALA A 512 -2.81 2.13 -22.38
CA ALA A 512 -3.16 0.73 -22.57
C ALA A 512 -3.18 -0.01 -21.22
N ALA A 513 -2.14 0.16 -20.41
CA ALA A 513 -2.08 -0.40 -19.06
C ALA A 513 -3.24 0.09 -18.17
N TYR A 514 -3.55 1.39 -18.22
CA TYR A 514 -4.65 1.99 -17.44
C TYR A 514 -6.02 1.43 -17.86
N THR A 515 -6.27 1.33 -19.17
CA THR A 515 -7.55 0.84 -19.71
C THR A 515 -7.71 -0.67 -19.64
N GLY A 516 -6.60 -1.42 -19.60
CA GLY A 516 -6.61 -2.88 -19.64
C GLY A 516 -6.70 -3.47 -21.04
N GLN A 517 -6.66 -2.64 -22.09
CA GLN A 517 -6.82 -3.05 -23.48
C GLN A 517 -5.46 -3.07 -24.19
N PHE A 518 -5.26 -4.05 -25.09
CA PHE A 518 -4.04 -4.19 -25.90
C PHE A 518 -2.75 -4.42 -25.07
N ASN A 519 -2.87 -5.11 -23.93
CA ASN A 519 -1.75 -5.33 -23.00
C ASN A 519 -0.92 -6.59 -23.32
N GLU A 520 -1.34 -7.41 -24.28
CA GLU A 520 -0.60 -8.62 -24.66
C GLU A 520 0.68 -8.26 -25.43
N PRO A 521 1.76 -9.05 -25.31
CA PRO A 521 3.05 -8.74 -25.94
C PRO A 521 3.01 -8.45 -27.43
N LEU A 522 2.12 -9.12 -28.19
CA LEU A 522 1.96 -8.89 -29.63
C LEU A 522 1.50 -7.46 -29.95
N TRP A 523 0.67 -6.87 -29.08
CA TRP A 523 0.15 -5.52 -29.28
C TRP A 523 1.16 -4.43 -28.95
N TRP A 524 2.25 -4.74 -28.24
CA TRP A 524 3.21 -3.73 -27.78
C TRP A 524 3.81 -2.93 -28.94
N PHE A 525 4.08 -3.58 -30.08
CA PHE A 525 4.56 -2.91 -31.29
C PHE A 525 3.54 -1.97 -31.92
N PHE A 526 2.24 -2.25 -31.75
CA PHE A 526 1.13 -1.51 -32.34
C PHE A 526 0.54 -0.43 -31.42
N LEU A 527 1.10 -0.24 -30.22
CA LEU A 527 0.60 0.75 -29.26
C LEU A 527 0.63 2.19 -29.77
N ILE A 528 1.40 2.48 -30.83
CA ILE A 528 1.36 3.80 -31.49
C ILE A 528 0.02 4.06 -32.18
N LEU A 529 -0.67 3.00 -32.59
CA LEU A 529 -2.02 3.05 -33.11
C LEU A 529 -3.09 2.99 -32.01
N PHE A 530 -2.70 3.01 -30.72
CA PHE A 530 -3.63 2.89 -29.60
C PHE A 530 -4.80 3.88 -29.65
N PRO A 531 -4.63 5.18 -29.98
CA PRO A 531 -5.78 6.10 -30.06
C PRO A 531 -6.82 5.66 -31.09
N LEU A 532 -6.38 5.15 -32.23
CA LEU A 532 -7.24 4.67 -33.30
C LEU A 532 -7.91 3.35 -32.91
N LEU A 533 -7.14 2.40 -32.37
CA LEU A 533 -7.64 1.13 -31.87
C LEU A 533 -8.67 1.34 -30.74
N TYR A 534 -8.36 2.22 -29.78
CA TYR A 534 -9.25 2.58 -28.67
C TYR A 534 -10.51 3.29 -29.16
N LEU A 535 -10.40 4.18 -30.16
CA LEU A 535 -11.54 4.85 -30.76
C LEU A 535 -12.47 3.86 -31.47
N ILE A 536 -11.91 2.88 -32.19
CA ILE A 536 -12.68 1.83 -32.86
C ILE A 536 -13.41 0.97 -31.81
N THR A 537 -12.73 0.52 -30.76
CA THR A 537 -13.33 -0.36 -29.74
C THR A 537 -14.31 0.35 -28.81
N ASN A 538 -14.09 1.64 -28.51
CA ASN A 538 -14.90 2.41 -27.56
C ASN A 538 -15.72 3.52 -28.22
N PHE A 539 -15.97 3.44 -29.52
CA PHE A 539 -16.61 4.49 -30.33
C PHE A 539 -17.86 5.07 -29.66
N LYS A 540 -18.78 4.22 -29.17
CA LYS A 540 -20.02 4.64 -28.49
C LYS A 540 -19.77 5.47 -27.22
N LYS A 541 -18.82 5.04 -26.37
CA LYS A 541 -18.46 5.77 -25.14
C LYS A 541 -17.81 7.11 -25.46
N LEU A 542 -16.93 7.13 -26.46
CA LEU A 542 -16.24 8.34 -26.90
C LEU A 542 -17.24 9.35 -27.50
N LEU A 543 -18.20 8.89 -28.30
CA LEU A 543 -19.22 9.74 -28.91
C LEU A 543 -20.14 10.37 -27.84
N GLY A 544 -20.46 9.62 -26.77
CA GLY A 544 -21.15 10.16 -25.60
C GLY A 544 -20.32 11.20 -24.83
N PHE A 545 -19.02 10.97 -24.64
CA PHE A 545 -18.11 11.92 -24.00
C PHE A 545 -17.93 13.20 -24.82
N ILE A 546 -17.72 13.06 -26.13
CA ILE A 546 -17.58 14.14 -27.10
C ILE A 546 -18.89 14.95 -27.15
N SER A 547 -20.05 14.31 -27.26
CA SER A 547 -21.37 14.98 -27.23
C SER A 547 -21.56 15.81 -25.95
N ASN A 548 -21.22 15.25 -24.78
CA ASN A 548 -21.38 15.92 -23.48
C ASN A 548 -20.38 17.06 -23.26
N ASN A 549 -19.19 16.98 -23.87
CA ASN A 549 -18.17 18.03 -23.79
C ASN A 549 -18.30 19.09 -24.88
N ILE A 550 -18.79 18.75 -26.08
CA ILE A 550 -19.19 19.72 -27.10
C ILE A 550 -20.31 20.62 -26.52
N CYS A 551 -21.24 20.10 -25.72
CA CYS A 551 -22.20 20.98 -25.05
C CYS A 551 -21.57 21.94 -24.01
N LYS A 552 -20.41 21.61 -23.43
CA LYS A 552 -19.74 22.42 -22.38
C LYS A 552 -18.70 23.39 -22.93
N TYR A 553 -17.95 22.97 -23.94
CA TYR A 553 -16.84 23.70 -24.54
C TYR A 553 -17.11 24.08 -25.99
N GLY A 554 -18.24 23.65 -26.55
CA GLY A 554 -18.63 23.96 -27.93
C GLY A 554 -18.72 25.44 -28.17
N PHE A 555 -19.13 26.25 -27.19
CA PHE A 555 -19.09 27.71 -27.34
C PHE A 555 -17.67 28.26 -27.47
N SER A 556 -16.70 27.76 -26.69
CA SER A 556 -15.29 28.18 -26.81
C SER A 556 -14.62 27.66 -28.09
N TYR A 557 -14.92 26.44 -28.53
CA TYR A 557 -14.42 25.89 -29.79
C TYR A 557 -15.11 26.53 -31.00
N PHE A 558 -16.39 26.90 -30.89
CA PHE A 558 -17.14 27.65 -31.90
C PHE A 558 -16.65 29.08 -32.02
N ILE A 559 -16.32 29.76 -30.91
CA ILE A 559 -15.65 31.06 -30.94
C ILE A 559 -14.26 30.93 -31.59
N LEU A 560 -13.47 29.91 -31.22
CA LEU A 560 -12.15 29.68 -31.84
C LEU A 560 -12.28 29.39 -33.34
N LEU A 561 -13.27 28.59 -33.74
CA LEU A 561 -13.57 28.27 -35.14
C LEU A 561 -14.08 29.51 -35.91
N LEU A 562 -14.94 30.34 -35.30
CA LEU A 562 -15.39 31.62 -35.87
C LEU A 562 -14.23 32.60 -36.00
N LEU A 563 -13.29 32.61 -35.05
CA LEU A 563 -12.06 33.41 -35.12
C LEU A 563 -11.18 32.93 -36.29
N ILE A 564 -11.01 31.62 -36.43
CA ILE A 564 -10.26 31.01 -37.54
C ILE A 564 -10.94 31.30 -38.89
N LEU A 565 -12.27 31.22 -38.97
CA LEU A 565 -13.04 31.49 -40.19
C LEU A 565 -13.09 33.00 -40.51
N PHE A 566 -13.14 33.88 -39.51
CA PHE A 566 -13.05 35.33 -39.68
C PHE A 566 -11.67 35.74 -40.20
N ILE A 567 -10.60 35.12 -39.68
CA ILE A 567 -9.23 35.25 -40.18
C ILE A 567 -9.11 34.74 -41.63
N TYR A 568 -9.81 33.66 -41.98
CA TYR A 568 -9.76 33.10 -43.33
C TYR A 568 -10.53 33.94 -44.37
N LYS A 569 -11.61 34.62 -43.95
CA LYS A 569 -12.49 35.39 -44.84
C LYS A 569 -11.95 36.79 -45.18
N ASN A 570 -11.28 37.47 -44.24
CA ASN A 570 -10.65 38.76 -44.47
C ASN A 570 -9.22 38.57 -45.00
N LYS A 571 -9.10 38.31 -46.30
CA LYS A 571 -7.84 38.06 -47.03
C LYS A 571 -6.89 39.26 -47.13
N GLU A 572 -7.14 40.37 -46.43
CA GLU A 572 -6.22 41.51 -46.49
C GLU A 572 -4.92 41.21 -45.74
N ILE A 573 -3.83 41.21 -46.52
CA ILE A 573 -2.46 40.82 -46.14
C ILE A 573 -1.92 41.62 -44.94
N ILE A 574 -2.51 42.78 -44.63
CA ILE A 574 -2.07 43.71 -43.57
C ILE A 574 -2.58 43.30 -42.18
N PHE A 575 -3.69 42.56 -42.07
CA PHE A 575 -4.25 42.18 -40.77
C PHE A 575 -3.55 40.98 -40.12
N ILE A 576 -3.04 40.06 -40.93
CA ILE A 576 -2.29 38.88 -40.48
C ILE A 576 -1.04 39.26 -39.65
N PRO A 577 -0.16 40.19 -40.08
CA PRO A 577 1.00 40.59 -39.29
C PRO A 577 0.61 41.29 -37.99
N LEU A 578 -0.45 42.13 -37.97
CA LEU A 578 -0.89 42.80 -36.74
C LEU A 578 -1.43 41.81 -35.69
N ILE A 579 -2.24 40.83 -36.12
CA ILE A 579 -2.73 39.75 -35.24
C ILE A 579 -1.55 38.90 -34.73
N LEU A 580 -0.61 38.54 -35.60
CA LEU A 580 0.59 37.80 -35.21
C LEU A 580 1.45 38.59 -34.21
N ILE A 581 1.59 39.90 -34.37
CA ILE A 581 2.29 40.78 -33.42
C ILE A 581 1.56 40.80 -32.08
N THR A 582 0.25 41.06 -32.05
CA THR A 582 -0.52 41.04 -30.78
C THR A 582 -0.51 39.68 -30.08
N TYR A 583 -0.60 38.58 -30.83
CA TYR A 583 -0.47 37.23 -30.29
C TYR A 583 0.95 36.97 -29.77
N SER A 584 1.98 37.42 -30.48
CA SER A 584 3.38 37.28 -30.06
C SER A 584 3.65 38.07 -28.78
N ILE A 585 3.11 39.29 -28.66
CA ILE A 585 3.18 40.11 -27.43
C ILE A 585 2.45 39.39 -26.30
N PHE A 586 1.24 38.86 -26.52
CA PHE A 586 0.50 38.13 -25.49
C PHE A 586 1.24 36.87 -25.02
N VAL A 587 1.78 36.07 -25.96
CA VAL A 587 2.58 34.88 -25.64
C VAL A 587 3.86 35.27 -24.91
N PHE A 588 4.51 36.37 -25.29
CA PHE A 588 5.70 36.89 -24.63
C PHE A 588 5.40 37.40 -23.21
N CYS A 589 4.33 38.16 -23.01
CA CYS A 589 3.89 38.58 -21.68
C CYS A 589 3.49 37.38 -20.81
N PHE A 590 2.81 36.39 -21.40
CA PHE A 590 2.45 35.16 -20.71
C PHE A 590 3.68 34.32 -20.36
N SER A 591 4.67 34.22 -21.24
CA SER A 591 5.92 33.50 -20.97
C SER A 591 6.74 34.20 -19.90
N ILE A 592 6.83 35.54 -19.90
CA ILE A 592 7.44 36.32 -18.81
C ILE A 592 6.70 36.09 -17.49
N PHE A 593 5.37 36.08 -17.50
CA PHE A 593 4.57 35.83 -16.30
C PHE A 593 4.78 34.41 -15.75
N VAL A 594 4.77 33.40 -16.62
CA VAL A 594 5.08 32.01 -16.25
C VAL A 594 6.52 31.88 -15.75
N LEU A 595 7.47 32.57 -16.38
CA LEU A 595 8.87 32.62 -15.95
C LEU A 595 9.01 33.29 -14.57
N PHE A 596 8.31 34.39 -14.32
CA PHE A 596 8.30 35.07 -13.02
C PHE A 596 7.71 34.19 -11.91
N ILE A 597 6.57 33.53 -12.17
CA ILE A 597 5.99 32.54 -11.24
C ILE A 597 6.97 31.38 -11.03
N GLY A 598 7.59 30.89 -12.10
CA GLY A 598 8.59 29.82 -12.07
C GLY A 598 9.78 30.19 -11.20
N ILE A 599 10.41 31.35 -11.42
CA ILE A 599 11.54 31.86 -10.63
C ILE A 599 11.15 31.99 -9.15
N LYS A 600 10.00 32.60 -8.86
CA LYS A 600 9.54 32.74 -7.46
C LYS A 600 9.34 31.38 -6.79
N SER A 601 8.74 30.42 -7.50
CA SER A 601 8.57 29.05 -7.00
C SER A 601 9.91 28.33 -6.81
N SER A 602 10.84 28.49 -7.76
CA SER A 602 12.18 27.90 -7.70
C SER A 602 13.01 28.47 -6.55
N ILE A 603 12.90 29.77 -6.24
CA ILE A 603 13.57 30.39 -5.09
C ILE A 603 13.08 29.77 -3.78
N LEU A 604 11.75 29.65 -3.60
CA LEU A 604 11.17 29.04 -2.40
C LEU A 604 11.56 27.56 -2.27
N TRP A 605 11.52 26.82 -3.38
CA TRP A 605 11.96 25.42 -3.42
C TRP A 605 13.44 25.28 -3.07
N MET A 606 14.31 26.15 -3.60
CA MET A 606 15.73 26.16 -3.31
C MET A 606 16.02 26.49 -1.83
N GLN A 607 15.28 27.42 -1.24
CA GLN A 607 15.38 27.72 0.20
C GLN A 607 15.03 26.49 1.05
N ASP A 608 13.94 25.80 0.74
CA ASP A 608 13.55 24.58 1.43
C ASP A 608 14.56 23.44 1.20
N TRP A 609 15.12 23.32 0.00
CA TRP A 609 16.18 22.36 -0.33
C TRP A 609 17.48 22.63 0.47
N ILE A 610 17.90 23.89 0.61
CA ILE A 610 19.08 24.25 1.42
C ILE A 610 18.85 23.88 2.89
N LYS A 611 17.69 24.23 3.45
CA LYS A 611 17.31 23.86 4.83
C LYS A 611 17.31 22.34 5.01
N TRP A 612 16.75 21.62 4.04
CA TRP A 612 16.72 20.16 4.00
C TRP A 612 18.12 19.53 3.99
N GLN A 613 19.02 20.02 3.14
CA GLN A 613 20.40 19.55 3.09
C GLN A 613 21.16 19.81 4.40
N LYS A 614 20.96 21.00 5.01
CA LYS A 614 21.53 21.31 6.32
C LYS A 614 21.05 20.35 7.39
N TRP A 615 19.74 20.08 7.44
CA TRP A 615 19.15 19.13 8.39
C TRP A 615 19.66 17.70 8.19
N LEU A 616 19.76 17.22 6.94
CA LEU A 616 20.30 15.89 6.63
C LEU A 616 21.75 15.71 7.08
N LYS A 617 22.58 16.75 6.93
CA LYS A 617 24.00 16.73 7.32
C LYS A 617 24.20 16.64 8.84
N MET A 618 23.32 17.24 9.64
CA MET A 618 23.47 17.26 11.10
C MET A 618 23.25 15.90 11.78
N ARG A 619 22.87 14.84 11.02
CA ARG A 619 22.45 13.50 11.50
C ARG A 619 21.36 13.61 12.58
N PRO A 620 20.09 13.31 12.28
CA PRO A 620 19.03 13.49 13.26
C PRO A 620 19.26 12.58 14.47
N SER A 621 19.54 13.21 15.61
CA SER A 621 19.41 12.62 16.94
C SER A 621 17.96 12.14 17.15
N PRO A 622 17.71 11.28 18.15
CA PRO A 622 16.36 11.09 18.63
C PRO A 622 15.71 12.46 18.90
N MET A 623 14.50 12.66 18.39
CA MET A 623 13.79 13.94 18.46
C MET A 623 12.41 13.80 19.12
N SER A 624 11.94 14.88 19.72
CA SER A 624 10.59 14.95 20.30
C SER A 624 9.53 15.29 19.23
N ALA A 625 8.26 15.00 19.49
CA ALA A 625 7.17 15.41 18.59
C ALA A 625 7.02 16.94 18.49
N GLN A 626 7.42 17.69 19.53
CA GLN A 626 7.44 19.16 19.48
C GLN A 626 8.49 19.68 18.49
N GLU A 627 9.69 19.09 18.49
CA GLU A 627 10.74 19.41 17.51
C GLU A 627 10.29 19.09 16.09
N LEU A 628 9.63 17.94 15.88
CA LEU A 628 9.04 17.58 14.60
C LEU A 628 8.03 18.64 14.12
N LEU A 629 7.08 19.04 14.97
CA LEU A 629 6.09 20.06 14.65
C LEU A 629 6.76 21.40 14.30
N ASN A 630 7.79 21.80 15.04
CA ASN A 630 8.56 23.00 14.75
C ASN A 630 9.29 22.90 13.40
N LEU A 631 9.90 21.76 13.07
CA LEU A 631 10.55 21.53 11.78
C LEU A 631 9.56 21.61 10.61
N ILE A 632 8.34 21.08 10.76
CA ILE A 632 7.28 21.19 9.75
C ILE A 632 6.95 22.66 9.44
N THR A 633 7.07 23.57 10.42
CA THR A 633 6.81 25.00 10.20
C THR A 633 7.85 25.69 9.31
N LEU A 634 9.07 25.14 9.24
CA LEU A 634 10.20 25.75 8.53
C LEU A 634 10.09 25.61 7.00
N TYR A 635 9.32 24.64 6.52
CA TYR A 635 9.15 24.36 5.09
C TYR A 635 7.92 25.06 4.51
N HIS A 636 8.09 25.63 3.32
CA HIS A 636 7.00 26.23 2.54
C HIS A 636 6.30 25.20 1.65
N HIS A 637 7.07 24.33 1.01
CA HIS A 637 6.58 23.27 0.14
C HIS A 637 6.29 22.00 0.93
N THR A 638 5.11 21.46 0.69
CA THR A 638 4.53 20.32 1.43
C THR A 638 5.30 19.02 1.18
N GLU A 639 5.94 18.92 0.01
CA GLU A 639 6.87 17.86 -0.37
C GLU A 639 8.02 17.67 0.62
N PHE A 640 8.61 18.75 1.16
CA PHE A 640 9.69 18.64 2.14
C PHE A 640 9.17 18.21 3.51
N GLY A 641 7.98 18.67 3.90
CA GLY A 641 7.30 18.18 5.10
C GLY A 641 7.04 16.67 5.02
N ARG A 642 6.54 16.18 3.88
CA ARG A 642 6.33 14.74 3.63
C ARG A 642 7.65 13.96 3.71
N LYS A 643 8.69 14.42 2.99
CA LYS A 643 10.02 13.79 3.02
C LYS A 643 10.62 13.77 4.42
N LEU A 644 10.42 14.81 5.21
CA LEU A 644 10.86 14.89 6.60
C LEU A 644 10.22 13.77 7.44
N VAL A 645 8.88 13.67 7.43
CA VAL A 645 8.15 12.63 8.17
C VAL A 645 8.58 11.23 7.71
N MET A 646 8.70 11.02 6.40
CA MET A 646 9.13 9.75 5.81
C MET A 646 10.53 9.34 6.29
N ILE A 647 11.50 10.26 6.34
CA ILE A 647 12.85 9.96 6.85
C ILE A 647 12.84 9.69 8.35
N ILE A 648 12.08 10.46 9.14
CA ILE A 648 11.96 10.24 10.59
C ILE A 648 11.38 8.85 10.87
N ARG A 649 10.36 8.47 10.11
CA ARG A 649 9.74 7.14 10.13
C ARG A 649 10.77 6.06 9.77
N GLU A 650 11.43 6.17 8.62
CA GLU A 650 12.40 5.17 8.14
C GLU A 650 13.60 5.00 9.07
N ARG A 651 14.09 6.10 9.67
CA ARG A 651 15.20 6.09 10.62
C ARG A 651 14.78 5.82 12.05
N ASN A 652 13.48 5.70 12.31
CA ASN A 652 12.92 5.53 13.64
C ASN A 652 13.34 6.65 14.63
N SER A 653 13.57 7.88 14.15
CA SER A 653 14.18 8.96 14.94
C SER A 653 13.26 9.60 16.00
N LEU A 654 11.95 9.37 15.95
CA LEU A 654 11.03 9.94 16.93
C LEU A 654 11.04 9.14 18.25
N ILE A 655 11.15 9.84 19.38
CA ILE A 655 11.10 9.25 20.71
C ILE A 655 9.65 8.81 21.03
N PRO A 656 9.41 7.52 21.34
CA PRO A 656 8.07 7.00 21.57
C PRO A 656 7.58 7.27 23.00
N THR A 657 7.31 8.53 23.33
CA THR A 657 6.65 8.95 24.58
C THR A 657 5.14 9.08 24.38
N GLU A 658 4.37 9.03 25.48
CA GLU A 658 2.93 9.33 25.48
C GLU A 658 2.64 10.71 24.89
N ASP A 659 3.44 11.72 25.26
CA ASP A 659 3.37 13.06 24.65
C ASP A 659 3.57 13.05 23.13
N SER A 660 4.51 12.24 22.63
CA SER A 660 4.74 12.11 21.19
C SER A 660 3.56 11.47 20.48
N GLU A 661 2.99 10.41 21.06
CA GLU A 661 1.78 9.78 20.54
C GLU A 661 0.61 10.78 20.50
N GLN A 662 0.37 11.48 21.61
CA GLN A 662 -0.70 12.46 21.72
C GLN A 662 -0.56 13.58 20.69
N LEU A 663 0.62 14.21 20.57
CA LEU A 663 0.87 15.31 19.64
C LEU A 663 0.72 14.90 18.18
N ILE A 664 1.21 13.71 17.80
CA ILE A 664 1.05 13.20 16.44
C ILE A 664 -0.41 12.89 16.15
N ASN A 665 -1.13 12.30 17.11
CA ASN A 665 -2.56 12.01 16.98
C ASN A 665 -3.38 13.31 16.83
N GLU A 666 -3.09 14.34 17.63
CA GLU A 666 -3.71 15.67 17.51
C GLU A 666 -3.44 16.31 16.13
N LEU A 667 -2.21 16.19 15.62
CA LEU A 667 -1.85 16.63 14.27
C LEU A 667 -2.65 15.87 13.20
N ALA A 668 -2.68 14.54 13.28
CA ALA A 668 -3.39 13.68 12.33
C ALA A 668 -4.88 14.03 12.25
N LEU A 669 -5.55 14.09 13.40
CA LEU A 669 -6.98 14.40 13.51
C LEU A 669 -7.28 15.82 12.99
N THR A 670 -6.44 16.79 13.33
CA THR A 670 -6.61 18.18 12.88
C THR A 670 -6.44 18.30 11.38
N LEU A 671 -5.44 17.64 10.82
CA LEU A 671 -5.16 17.63 9.39
C LEU A 671 -6.28 16.94 8.61
N GLU A 672 -6.72 15.77 9.05
CA GLU A 672 -7.84 15.03 8.47
C GLU A 672 -9.14 15.85 8.50
N LYS A 673 -9.48 16.46 9.65
CA LYS A 673 -10.64 17.37 9.77
C LYS A 673 -10.54 18.55 8.81
N SER A 674 -9.36 19.13 8.64
CA SER A 674 -9.14 20.26 7.73
C SER A 674 -9.32 19.86 6.26
N LEU A 675 -8.76 18.72 5.84
CA LEU A 675 -8.92 18.15 4.50
C LEU A 675 -10.39 17.81 4.22
N PHE A 676 -11.05 17.18 5.18
CA PHE A 676 -12.47 16.83 5.10
C PHE A 676 -13.36 18.07 4.91
N LEU A 677 -13.16 19.10 5.73
CA LEU A 677 -13.92 20.36 5.63
C LEU A 677 -13.64 21.08 4.30
N TYR A 678 -12.40 21.04 3.82
CA TYR A 678 -12.03 21.60 2.53
C TYR A 678 -12.74 20.89 1.37
N LYS A 679 -12.69 19.54 1.33
CA LYS A 679 -13.40 18.72 0.33
C LYS A 679 -14.90 18.97 0.36
N ARG A 680 -15.49 19.10 1.55
CA ARG A 680 -16.92 19.42 1.70
C ARG A 680 -17.24 20.79 1.10
N LYS A 681 -16.42 21.81 1.38
CA LYS A 681 -16.57 23.15 0.78
C LYS A 681 -16.44 23.11 -0.75
N GLU A 682 -15.46 22.38 -1.28
CA GLU A 682 -15.30 22.19 -2.74
C GLU A 682 -16.51 21.49 -3.36
N LYS A 683 -17.02 20.40 -2.78
CA LYS A 683 -18.24 19.73 -3.25
C LYS A 683 -19.46 20.66 -3.25
N ILE A 684 -19.61 21.50 -2.21
CA ILE A 684 -20.68 22.50 -2.14
C ILE A 684 -20.52 23.53 -3.27
N LYS A 685 -19.31 24.08 -3.47
CA LYS A 685 -19.02 25.00 -4.58
C LYS A 685 -19.29 24.37 -5.94
N GLN A 686 -18.89 23.11 -6.16
CA GLN A 686 -19.15 22.39 -7.40
C GLN A 686 -20.66 22.17 -7.64
N ARG A 687 -21.42 21.80 -6.60
CA ARG A 687 -22.89 21.71 -6.68
C ARG A 687 -23.52 23.06 -7.00
N GLN A 688 -23.07 24.13 -6.35
CA GLN A 688 -23.52 25.49 -6.65
C GLN A 688 -23.21 25.88 -8.10
N ARG A 689 -22.01 25.59 -8.61
CA ARG A 689 -21.65 25.81 -10.03
C ARG A 689 -22.57 25.03 -10.98
N ARG A 690 -22.89 23.77 -10.69
CA ARG A 690 -23.84 22.98 -11.49
C ARG A 690 -25.25 23.57 -11.45
N ILE A 691 -25.69 24.09 -10.30
CA ILE A 691 -26.99 24.79 -10.18
C ILE A 691 -26.96 26.09 -11.00
N PHE A 692 -25.88 26.87 -10.92
CA PHE A 692 -25.72 28.11 -11.67
C PHE A 692 -25.71 27.87 -13.19
N GLN A 693 -25.05 26.80 -13.64
CA GLN A 693 -25.06 26.38 -15.04
C GLN A 693 -26.47 26.02 -15.53
N LYS A 694 -27.29 25.41 -14.66
CA LYS A 694 -28.68 25.05 -15.00
C LYS A 694 -29.67 26.21 -14.83
N LYS A 695 -29.38 27.19 -13.96
CA LYS A 695 -30.27 28.30 -13.59
C LYS A 695 -29.46 29.60 -13.42
N PRO A 696 -29.08 30.28 -14.51
CA PRO A 696 -28.21 31.47 -14.44
C PRO A 696 -28.84 32.63 -13.65
N LEU A 697 -30.16 32.82 -13.73
CA LEU A 697 -30.88 33.84 -12.95
C LEU A 697 -30.78 33.60 -11.42
N TYR A 698 -30.71 32.34 -10.99
CA TYR A 698 -30.49 32.00 -9.59
C TYR A 698 -29.08 32.39 -9.12
N ALA A 699 -28.08 32.31 -10.01
CA ALA A 699 -26.71 32.74 -9.71
C ALA A 699 -26.63 34.24 -9.43
N VAL A 700 -27.30 35.06 -10.24
CA VAL A 700 -27.37 36.52 -10.06
C VAL A 700 -28.03 36.86 -8.71
N LYS A 701 -29.17 36.21 -8.38
CA LYS A 701 -29.85 36.41 -7.10
C LYS A 701 -28.98 36.00 -5.91
N LEU A 702 -28.23 34.90 -6.00
CA LEU A 702 -27.33 34.47 -4.93
C LEU A 702 -26.13 35.41 -4.74
N LEU A 703 -25.56 35.93 -5.85
CA LEU A 703 -24.49 36.93 -5.81
C LEU A 703 -24.96 38.24 -5.18
N LEU A 704 -26.18 38.71 -5.51
CA LEU A 704 -26.78 39.89 -4.88
C LEU A 704 -26.98 39.69 -3.37
N ILE A 705 -27.44 38.51 -2.94
CA ILE A 705 -27.57 38.16 -1.52
C ILE A 705 -26.21 38.11 -0.84
N GLN A 706 -25.19 37.51 -1.46
CA GLN A 706 -23.82 37.48 -0.91
C GLN A 706 -23.21 38.88 -0.81
N PHE A 707 -23.42 39.76 -1.79
CA PHE A 707 -23.01 41.16 -1.73
C PHE A 707 -23.70 41.91 -0.59
N LYS A 708 -25.00 41.65 -0.36
CA LYS A 708 -25.75 42.24 0.77
C LYS A 708 -25.25 41.74 2.13
N LEU A 709 -24.87 40.46 2.23
CA LEU A 709 -24.30 39.86 3.44
C LEU A 709 -22.85 40.29 3.70
N LEU A 710 -22.04 40.50 2.65
CA LEU A 710 -20.67 41.02 2.79
C LEU A 710 -20.63 42.48 3.27
N ARG A 711 -21.72 43.23 3.09
CA ARG A 711 -21.89 44.59 3.64
C ARG A 711 -22.18 44.61 5.15
N GLN A 712 -22.58 43.48 5.74
CA GLN A 712 -22.73 43.33 7.19
C GLN A 712 -21.46 42.67 7.74
N SER A 713 -20.66 43.47 8.46
CA SER A 713 -19.34 43.10 8.99
C SER A 713 -19.33 41.71 9.67
N PRO A 714 -18.50 40.75 9.21
CA PRO A 714 -18.36 39.45 9.83
C PRO A 714 -17.17 39.42 10.79
N GLN A 715 -17.15 40.29 11.81
CA GLN A 715 -16.01 40.33 12.76
C GLN A 715 -16.12 39.35 13.94
N ASN A 716 -17.32 38.86 14.31
CA ASN A 716 -17.46 38.08 15.56
C ASN A 716 -17.76 36.57 15.42
N ARG A 717 -18.16 36.04 14.26
CA ARG A 717 -18.68 34.66 14.17
C ARG A 717 -17.65 33.53 13.99
N THR A 718 -16.36 33.84 13.85
CA THR A 718 -15.33 32.81 13.54
C THR A 718 -14.36 32.48 14.67
N LYS A 719 -14.33 33.26 15.76
CA LYS A 719 -13.50 32.96 16.93
C LYS A 719 -14.09 31.84 17.80
N GLU A 720 -15.41 31.69 17.82
CA GLU A 720 -16.12 30.80 18.74
C GLU A 720 -16.13 29.31 18.33
N ARG A 721 -15.71 28.96 17.09
CA ARG A 721 -15.71 27.56 16.61
C ARG A 721 -14.39 26.81 16.75
N LEU A 722 -13.32 27.47 17.21
CA LEU A 722 -11.99 26.86 17.37
C LEU A 722 -11.65 26.49 18.81
N ASN A 723 -12.47 26.87 19.81
CA ASN A 723 -12.18 26.67 21.23
C ASN A 723 -12.67 25.35 21.85
N ASN A 724 -13.18 24.40 21.07
CA ASN A 724 -13.69 23.11 21.60
C ASN A 724 -12.73 21.92 21.40
N ASN A 725 -11.42 22.15 21.31
CA ASN A 725 -10.44 21.08 21.13
C ASN A 725 -9.56 20.93 22.37
N LEU A 726 -9.81 19.85 23.12
CA LEU A 726 -8.96 19.27 24.18
C LEU A 726 -7.63 18.81 23.56
N GLY A 727 -6.72 19.74 23.33
CA GLY A 727 -5.35 19.45 22.91
C GLY A 727 -4.36 19.96 23.93
N SER A 728 -3.14 19.41 23.93
CA SER A 728 -2.03 19.96 24.69
C SER A 728 -1.91 21.47 24.40
N GLN A 729 -1.69 22.30 25.44
CA GLN A 729 -1.60 23.76 25.28
C GLN A 729 -0.58 24.16 24.20
N PHE A 730 0.52 23.40 24.09
CA PHE A 730 1.52 23.53 23.04
C PHE A 730 0.93 23.38 21.64
N PHE A 731 0.19 22.30 21.36
CA PHE A 731 -0.33 22.04 20.01
C PHE A 731 -1.29 23.15 19.55
N ASN A 732 -2.14 23.66 20.45
CA ASN A 732 -3.06 24.74 20.13
C ASN A 732 -2.32 26.05 19.77
N VAL A 733 -1.28 26.40 20.54
CA VAL A 733 -0.43 27.57 20.24
C VAL A 733 0.30 27.38 18.91
N TRP A 734 0.91 26.22 18.70
CA TRP A 734 1.59 25.86 17.46
C TRP A 734 0.65 25.93 16.25
N LEU A 735 -0.55 25.35 16.36
CA LEU A 735 -1.56 25.31 15.30
C LEU A 735 -2.01 26.73 14.92
N GLN A 736 -2.24 27.58 15.92
CA GLN A 736 -2.59 28.98 15.71
C GLN A 736 -1.48 29.71 14.97
N GLN A 737 -0.22 29.56 15.39
CA GLN A 737 0.94 30.17 14.73
C GLN A 737 1.13 29.65 13.30
N TYR A 738 1.01 28.34 13.10
CA TYR A 738 1.21 27.70 11.80
C TYR A 738 0.18 28.15 10.76
N THR A 739 -1.07 28.37 11.20
CA THR A 739 -2.19 28.80 10.34
C THR A 739 -2.40 30.31 10.26
N LEU A 740 -1.70 31.11 11.08
CA LEU A 740 -1.88 32.56 11.17
C LEU A 740 -1.71 33.28 9.83
N LYS A 741 -0.68 32.90 9.07
CA LYS A 741 -0.39 33.51 7.75
C LYS A 741 -1.25 32.92 6.62
N ASN A 742 -1.67 31.66 6.73
CA ASN A 742 -2.42 30.98 5.68
C ASN A 742 -3.27 29.83 6.25
N LYS A 743 -4.60 30.01 6.28
CA LYS A 743 -5.56 28.99 6.74
C LYS A 743 -5.57 27.73 5.88
N LEU A 744 -5.12 27.81 4.63
CA LEU A 744 -5.02 26.65 3.72
C LEU A 744 -3.71 25.88 3.92
N ARG A 745 -2.77 26.34 4.77
CA ARG A 745 -1.47 25.69 4.93
C ARG A 745 -1.58 24.22 5.37
N LEU A 746 -2.49 23.91 6.30
CA LEU A 746 -2.79 22.53 6.71
C LEU A 746 -3.39 21.70 5.58
N VAL A 747 -4.32 22.28 4.81
CA VAL A 747 -4.95 21.59 3.68
C VAL A 747 -3.92 21.29 2.59
N ASN A 748 -2.97 22.21 2.38
CA ASN A 748 -1.93 22.06 1.37
C ASN A 748 -0.98 20.89 1.67
N LEU A 749 -0.83 20.48 2.94
CA LEU A 749 -0.04 19.28 3.29
C LEU A 749 -0.56 18.01 2.58
N GLY A 750 -1.87 17.96 2.29
CA GLY A 750 -2.46 16.91 1.45
C GLY A 750 -2.66 15.57 2.15
N SER A 751 -3.30 14.63 1.45
CA SER A 751 -3.59 13.28 1.96
C SER A 751 -2.34 12.42 2.12
N GLU A 752 -1.33 12.59 1.26
CA GLU A 752 -0.10 11.79 1.34
C GLU A 752 0.71 12.11 2.59
N PHE A 753 0.71 13.37 3.04
CA PHE A 753 1.31 13.73 4.33
C PHE A 753 0.51 13.12 5.50
N LEU A 754 -0.83 13.09 5.39
CA LEU A 754 -1.68 12.45 6.40
C LEU A 754 -1.36 10.96 6.55
N ASP A 755 -1.20 10.25 5.42
CA ASP A 755 -0.81 8.83 5.40
C ASP A 755 0.50 8.62 6.17
N GLU A 756 1.53 9.41 5.87
CA GLU A 756 2.83 9.32 6.54
C GLU A 756 2.76 9.60 8.05
N ILE A 757 1.92 10.54 8.47
CA ILE A 757 1.68 10.84 9.88
C ILE A 757 1.01 9.67 10.60
N TYR A 758 -0.02 9.05 10.02
CA TYR A 758 -0.66 7.88 10.63
C TYR A 758 0.26 6.67 10.69
N ILE A 759 1.08 6.43 9.67
CA ILE A 759 2.09 5.35 9.71
C ILE A 759 3.11 5.63 10.82
N LEU A 760 3.55 6.89 10.96
CA LEU A 760 4.45 7.27 12.06
C LEU A 760 3.78 7.06 13.43
N LEU A 761 2.49 7.39 13.57
CA LEU A 761 1.73 7.16 14.80
C LEU A 761 1.63 5.66 15.15
N GLU A 762 1.34 4.79 14.18
CA GLU A 762 1.34 3.33 14.38
C GLU A 762 2.71 2.84 14.85
N GLN A 763 3.80 3.38 14.28
CA GLN A 763 5.16 3.03 14.70
C GLN A 763 5.47 3.47 16.14
N VAL A 764 4.99 4.64 16.56
CA VAL A 764 5.15 5.13 17.93
C VAL A 764 4.42 4.21 18.91
N ARG A 765 3.15 3.91 18.65
CA ARG A 765 2.33 2.99 19.45
C ARG A 765 2.95 1.60 19.58
N ALA A 766 3.38 1.03 18.45
CA ALA A 766 4.01 -0.28 18.42
C ALA A 766 5.36 -0.32 19.17
N ARG A 767 6.01 0.83 19.36
CA ARG A 767 7.22 0.93 20.17
C ARG A 767 6.89 1.12 21.64
N GLN A 768 5.92 1.97 21.99
CA GLN A 768 5.49 2.13 23.39
C GLN A 768 5.07 0.79 23.99
N GLN A 769 4.33 -0.05 23.28
CA GLN A 769 3.94 -1.39 23.75
C GLN A 769 5.12 -2.35 24.01
N LYS A 770 6.33 -2.03 23.53
CA LYS A 770 7.55 -2.83 23.74
C LYS A 770 8.45 -2.28 24.85
N PHE A 771 8.24 -1.03 25.25
CA PHE A 771 8.92 -0.41 26.38
C PHE A 771 8.14 -0.73 27.64
#